data_AF-A0A8H8CUK5-F1
#
_entry.id   AF-A0A8H8CUK5-F1
#
_cell.length_a   1.000
_cell.length_b   1.000
_cell.length_c   1.000
_cell.angle_alpha   90.00
_cell.angle_beta   90.00
_cell.angle_gamma   90.00
#
_symmetry.space_group_name_H-M   'P 1'
#
loop_
_entity.id
_entity.type
_entity.pdbx_description
1 polymer ?
#
loop_
_entity_poly.entity_id
_entity_poly.type
_entity_poly.pdbx_seq_one_letter_code
_entity_poly.pdbx_strand_id
1 'polypeptide(L)'
;MTKEQKLYDSQGKARVEDYLNDMIQTGQDLRNLDAILQNLQRQQELQKKQLHEAKNILADATKASKEHSESVRKQVEAFKQQQQDLDNRLMIVTQSDTSEQAVKDFETSMERLHRLEIAKGYMGTLCEVDYLSKETVKLLATSPRLAVPPYTRLRTLSSGLKLAQPAAEGAASHLVAYASQIANILRDQMAKVFEDNLEKVLAKMKWPGNEFNVSDDLINEWTDAVELLLELQEPELENSACFSSSESAPGWEPPVLLPLEVMSRPLELRFKYHFSGDRSTNRLDKPEYFLSHVIDLIGTHSEFFAVHLQPILDKRAEFVDQNLRWAYADAVSSFINSLFPILRQKMSSVLPRISDHPQLLSHFIHELMSFDTEIRDVWDYSQNRYSSDSWKGLTWEALVKQGWFNHWLKAEKDFALSRYQDIIEGADSGEIDYYGVEPSATKPTKAAIRVNDLLETITERYRPLSSFSQKLRFLIDIQITIFDQFHERLRSGLEAYLAMTSTIGRTVQGPAGADASLEGVSGLERLCRVYGSAEYLERKMQDWSNDVFFLELWSELQERVKQNSHTGRPVAGCMSVSDVAARTSSVVANNEDGENPAEGALFDETASAYRRLKMRTESIIASTMVSSAQSALRAYTLISTWSSLSPPANTSGQLSHSSIELAIILRELPAEISFLHRLLAMAPLRRITRQVLLSIQTYIWDNVLMRNTFSASGASQLCCDVDNICEVVDVATGNGMESRNVMQKLVDGLFLLNLKIIPTQEDNNSSPGGGDETPDLSLWEAEKRLFANNESARSLLAELNFESLTESEARAVLERRVELRR
;
A
#
# COMPACT_ATOMS: atom_id res chain seq x y z
N MET A 1 19.15 20.82 76.51
CA MET A 1 17.82 20.96 77.14
C MET A 1 17.43 22.41 77.46
N THR A 2 18.24 23.23 78.15
CA THR A 2 17.81 24.58 78.61
C THR A 2 17.71 25.68 77.52
N LYS A 3 18.26 25.47 76.30
CA LYS A 3 18.05 26.37 75.14
C LYS A 3 16.84 25.98 74.26
N GLU A 4 16.53 24.68 74.16
CA GLU A 4 15.37 24.18 73.39
C GLU A 4 14.05 24.40 74.12
N GLN A 5 14.07 24.39 75.46
CA GLN A 5 12.86 24.59 76.27
C GLN A 5 12.33 26.04 76.23
N LYS A 6 13.22 27.04 76.03
CA LYS A 6 12.81 28.44 75.83
C LYS A 6 12.25 28.72 74.43
N LEU A 7 12.66 27.96 73.41
CA LEU A 7 12.11 28.07 72.05
C LEU A 7 10.72 27.44 71.95
N TYR A 8 10.48 26.33 72.65
CA TYR A 8 9.18 25.64 72.66
C TYR A 8 8.07 26.45 73.33
N ASP A 9 8.36 27.12 74.45
CA ASP A 9 7.38 27.99 75.13
C ASP A 9 7.05 29.27 74.33
N SER A 10 7.99 29.76 73.50
CA SER A 10 7.78 30.90 72.62
C SER A 10 6.87 30.55 71.44
N GLN A 11 7.04 29.37 70.82
CA GLN A 11 6.21 28.91 69.70
C GLN A 11 4.80 28.50 70.14
N GLY A 12 4.64 27.95 71.36
CA GLY A 12 3.34 27.59 71.92
C GLY A 12 2.45 28.80 72.18
N LYS A 13 3.02 29.91 72.66
CA LYS A 13 2.28 31.17 72.87
C LYS A 13 1.87 31.84 71.56
N ALA A 14 2.77 31.90 70.58
CA ALA A 14 2.46 32.48 69.26
C ALA A 14 1.31 31.75 68.55
N ARG A 15 1.27 30.41 68.60
CA ARG A 15 0.18 29.61 67.98
C ARG A 15 -1.19 29.80 68.63
N VAL A 16 -1.24 30.01 69.95
CA VAL A 16 -2.50 30.25 70.67
C VAL A 16 -3.00 31.66 70.38
N GLU A 17 -2.10 32.63 70.30
CA GLU A 17 -2.41 34.02 69.95
C GLU A 17 -2.91 34.14 68.51
N ASP A 18 -2.25 33.47 67.55
CA ASP A 18 -2.68 33.41 66.14
C ASP A 18 -4.07 32.76 66.00
N TYR A 19 -4.31 31.64 66.69
CA TYR A 19 -5.61 30.94 66.63
C TYR A 19 -6.75 31.77 67.24
N LEU A 20 -6.48 32.51 68.32
CA LEU A 20 -7.48 33.41 68.93
C LEU A 20 -7.76 34.64 68.07
N ASN A 21 -6.74 35.20 67.42
CA ASN A 21 -6.89 36.31 66.46
C ASN A 21 -7.65 35.87 65.20
N ASP A 22 -7.47 34.63 64.75
CA ASP A 22 -8.15 34.12 63.54
C ASP A 22 -9.62 33.79 63.83
N MET A 23 -9.93 33.31 65.04
CA MET A 23 -11.29 32.92 65.44
C MET A 23 -12.15 34.07 66.00
N ILE A 24 -11.54 35.20 66.39
CA ILE A 24 -12.22 36.37 66.95
C ILE A 24 -11.78 37.61 66.18
N GLN A 25 -12.37 37.82 65.00
CA GLN A 25 -12.02 38.94 64.12
C GLN A 25 -12.96 40.15 64.30
N THR A 26 -14.20 39.95 64.78
CA THR A 26 -15.20 41.02 64.97
C THR A 26 -15.91 40.96 66.33
N GLY A 27 -16.51 42.08 66.75
CA GLY A 27 -17.23 42.17 68.04
C GLY A 27 -18.47 41.26 68.16
N GLN A 28 -18.98 40.70 67.06
CA GLN A 28 -20.08 39.72 67.07
C GLN A 28 -19.60 38.30 67.36
N ASP A 29 -18.33 37.98 67.12
CA ASP A 29 -17.73 36.66 67.34
C ASP A 29 -17.53 36.36 68.84
N LEU A 30 -17.54 37.40 69.69
CA LEU A 30 -17.59 37.28 71.16
C LEU A 30 -18.86 36.57 71.66
N ARG A 31 -19.94 36.49 70.87
CA ARG A 31 -21.15 35.73 71.25
C ARG A 31 -20.99 34.22 71.07
N ASN A 32 -20.04 33.77 70.25
CA ASN A 32 -19.74 32.35 70.02
C ASN A 32 -18.59 31.84 70.89
N LEU A 33 -18.14 32.65 71.86
CA LEU A 33 -16.98 32.35 72.71
C LEU A 33 -17.18 31.06 73.55
N ASP A 34 -18.40 30.81 74.01
CA ASP A 34 -18.75 29.58 74.74
C ASP A 34 -18.64 28.33 73.84
N ALA A 35 -19.03 28.43 72.56
CA ALA A 35 -18.89 27.32 71.61
C ALA A 35 -17.42 27.05 71.26
N ILE A 36 -16.60 28.11 71.13
CA ILE A 36 -15.16 27.99 70.88
C ILE A 36 -14.45 27.41 72.10
N LEU A 37 -14.81 27.84 73.32
CA LEU A 37 -14.30 27.28 74.58
C LEU A 37 -14.68 25.81 74.75
N GLN A 38 -15.92 25.42 74.43
CA GLN A 38 -16.33 24.02 74.46
C GLN A 38 -15.56 23.18 73.44
N ASN A 39 -15.30 23.70 72.24
CA ASN A 39 -14.54 22.97 71.23
C ASN A 39 -13.05 22.84 71.62
N LEU A 40 -12.45 23.89 72.19
CA LEU A 40 -11.10 23.85 72.76
C LEU A 40 -11.00 22.90 73.96
N GLN A 41 -11.99 22.89 74.86
CA GLN A 41 -12.05 21.92 75.95
C GLN A 41 -12.19 20.50 75.44
N ARG A 42 -13.03 20.27 74.42
CA ARG A 42 -13.18 18.95 73.79
C ARG A 42 -11.90 18.49 73.09
N GLN A 43 -11.20 19.40 72.39
CA GLN A 43 -9.89 19.12 71.81
C GLN A 43 -8.83 18.87 72.90
N GLN A 44 -8.85 19.62 74.00
CA GLN A 44 -7.93 19.43 75.12
C GLN A 44 -8.18 18.09 75.84
N GLU A 45 -9.44 17.68 76.03
CA GLU A 45 -9.79 16.37 76.57
C GLU A 45 -9.41 15.23 75.63
N LEU A 46 -9.64 15.40 74.32
CA LEU A 46 -9.22 14.44 73.31
C LEU A 46 -7.69 14.28 73.29
N GLN A 47 -6.95 15.39 73.30
CA GLN A 47 -5.49 15.37 73.35
C GLN A 47 -4.98 14.80 74.67
N LYS A 48 -5.60 15.09 75.81
CA LYS A 48 -5.26 14.46 77.09
C LYS A 48 -5.49 12.95 77.06
N LYS A 49 -6.61 12.49 76.47
CA LYS A 49 -6.88 11.06 76.26
C LYS A 49 -5.82 10.43 75.37
N GLN A 50 -5.53 11.02 74.21
CA GLN A 50 -4.51 10.52 73.27
C GLN A 50 -3.12 10.51 73.89
N LEU A 51 -2.77 11.49 74.72
CA LEU A 51 -1.48 11.54 75.41
C LEU A 51 -1.41 10.51 76.54
N HIS A 52 -2.53 10.23 77.22
CA HIS A 52 -2.61 9.17 78.22
C HIS A 52 -2.51 7.78 77.58
N GLU A 53 -3.20 7.58 76.45
CA GLU A 53 -3.16 6.37 75.66
C GLU A 53 -1.77 6.15 75.04
N ALA A 54 -1.14 7.19 74.50
CA ALA A 54 0.23 7.14 74.03
C ALA A 54 1.24 6.86 75.16
N LYS A 55 1.02 7.40 76.37
CA LYS A 55 1.84 7.08 77.54
C LYS A 55 1.69 5.62 77.96
N ASN A 56 0.47 5.09 77.92
CA ASN A 56 0.22 3.68 78.23
C ASN A 56 0.83 2.77 77.17
N ILE A 57 0.64 3.08 75.88
CA ILE A 57 1.27 2.34 74.77
C ILE A 57 2.81 2.40 74.88
N LEU A 58 3.38 3.56 75.23
CA LEU A 58 4.82 3.69 75.41
C LEU A 58 5.31 2.95 76.66
N ALA A 59 4.54 2.93 77.74
CA ALA A 59 4.84 2.14 78.94
C ALA A 59 4.76 0.63 78.66
N ASP A 60 3.75 0.18 77.92
CA ASP A 60 3.58 -1.22 77.51
C ASP A 60 4.66 -1.62 76.49
N ALA A 61 4.99 -0.77 75.54
CA ALA A 61 6.06 -1.00 74.57
C ALA A 61 7.44 -0.99 75.24
N THR A 62 7.69 -0.12 76.22
CA THR A 62 8.95 -0.13 76.97
C THR A 62 9.03 -1.31 77.94
N LYS A 63 7.92 -1.73 78.54
CA LYS A 63 7.84 -2.96 79.34
C LYS A 63 8.08 -4.18 78.47
N ALA A 64 7.39 -4.31 77.33
CA ALA A 64 7.58 -5.38 76.36
C ALA A 64 9.00 -5.36 75.77
N SER A 65 9.58 -4.19 75.52
CA SER A 65 10.97 -4.05 75.05
C SER A 65 11.99 -4.42 76.12
N LYS A 66 11.72 -4.13 77.40
CA LYS A 66 12.56 -4.59 78.51
C LYS A 66 12.42 -6.08 78.75
N GLU A 67 11.21 -6.63 78.74
CA GLU A 67 10.95 -8.07 78.84
C GLU A 67 11.57 -8.82 77.66
N HIS A 68 11.48 -8.25 76.44
CA HIS A 68 12.15 -8.79 75.26
C HIS A 68 13.67 -8.64 75.37
N SER A 69 14.21 -7.52 75.86
CA SER A 69 15.65 -7.35 76.07
C SER A 69 16.17 -8.27 77.17
N GLU A 70 15.43 -8.52 78.23
CA GLU A 70 15.77 -9.50 79.27
C GLU A 70 15.65 -10.92 78.76
N SER A 71 14.63 -11.22 77.95
CA SER A 71 14.48 -12.51 77.28
C SER A 71 15.62 -12.75 76.30
N VAL A 72 15.95 -11.77 75.46
CA VAL A 72 17.10 -11.80 74.55
C VAL A 72 18.40 -11.87 75.35
N ARG A 73 18.54 -11.15 76.46
CA ARG A 73 19.75 -11.25 77.31
C ARG A 73 19.87 -12.62 77.97
N LYS A 74 18.77 -13.20 78.46
CA LYS A 74 18.73 -14.58 78.96
C LYS A 74 19.01 -15.59 77.86
N GLN A 75 18.50 -15.36 76.64
CA GLN A 75 18.80 -16.17 75.46
C GLN A 75 20.26 -16.00 75.05
N VAL A 76 20.85 -14.81 75.18
CA VAL A 76 22.27 -14.54 74.88
C VAL A 76 23.18 -15.09 75.97
N GLU A 77 22.78 -15.05 77.24
CA GLU A 77 23.49 -15.71 78.35
C GLU A 77 23.39 -17.23 78.23
N ALA A 78 22.21 -17.76 77.90
CA ALA A 78 22.00 -19.17 77.61
C ALA A 78 22.77 -19.59 76.34
N PHE A 79 22.79 -18.75 75.31
CA PHE A 79 23.55 -18.98 74.10
C PHE A 79 25.05 -18.86 74.36
N LYS A 80 25.51 -17.94 75.22
CA LYS A 80 26.91 -17.88 75.66
C LYS A 80 27.29 -19.08 76.51
N GLN A 81 26.40 -19.58 77.37
CA GLN A 81 26.62 -20.82 78.10
C GLN A 81 26.62 -22.03 77.18
N GLN A 82 25.71 -22.08 76.20
CA GLN A 82 25.70 -23.11 75.15
C GLN A 82 26.90 -22.99 74.22
N GLN A 83 27.41 -21.79 73.99
CA GLN A 83 28.58 -21.51 73.17
C GLN A 83 29.86 -21.79 73.94
N GLN A 84 29.90 -21.60 75.27
CA GLN A 84 30.99 -22.07 76.12
C GLN A 84 30.93 -23.58 76.34
N ASP A 85 29.74 -24.18 76.44
CA ASP A 85 29.56 -25.63 76.43
C ASP A 85 29.96 -26.20 75.07
N LEU A 86 29.55 -25.57 73.97
CA LEU A 86 30.00 -25.90 72.62
C LEU A 86 31.48 -25.66 72.46
N ASP A 87 32.08 -24.56 72.92
CA ASP A 87 33.51 -24.30 72.79
C ASP A 87 34.31 -25.26 73.69
N ASN A 88 33.81 -25.64 74.86
CA ASN A 88 34.42 -26.69 75.68
C ASN A 88 34.25 -28.06 75.03
N ARG A 89 33.07 -28.38 74.48
CA ARG A 89 32.81 -29.63 73.74
C ARG A 89 33.58 -29.66 72.44
N LEU A 90 33.77 -28.52 71.77
CA LEU A 90 34.48 -28.32 70.52
C LEU A 90 35.98 -28.28 70.80
N MET A 91 36.44 -27.87 71.99
CA MET A 91 37.82 -28.07 72.47
C MET A 91 38.07 -29.55 72.84
N ILE A 92 37.08 -30.25 73.41
CA ILE A 92 37.11 -31.72 73.64
C ILE A 92 37.02 -32.49 72.31
N VAL A 93 36.27 -31.98 71.33
CA VAL A 93 36.05 -32.54 69.99
C VAL A 93 37.17 -32.18 69.01
N THR A 94 37.84 -31.04 69.14
CA THR A 94 39.05 -30.72 68.36
C THR A 94 40.30 -31.36 68.97
N GLN A 95 40.24 -31.79 70.24
CA GLN A 95 41.22 -32.69 70.85
C GLN A 95 40.89 -34.18 70.64
N SER A 96 39.76 -34.52 70.01
CA SER A 96 39.41 -35.90 69.65
C SER A 96 39.10 -35.99 68.17
N ASP A 97 39.94 -36.68 67.40
CA ASP A 97 39.84 -36.89 65.94
C ASP A 97 38.54 -37.58 65.44
N THR A 98 37.49 -37.67 66.27
CA THR A 98 36.28 -38.48 66.07
C THR A 98 35.04 -37.75 65.56
N SER A 99 34.89 -36.41 65.66
CA SER A 99 33.63 -35.75 65.25
C SER A 99 33.57 -35.32 63.79
N GLU A 100 34.69 -35.00 63.14
CA GLU A 100 34.71 -34.78 61.69
C GLU A 100 34.28 -36.07 60.97
N GLN A 101 34.64 -37.23 61.54
CA GLN A 101 34.26 -38.53 61.03
C GLN A 101 32.76 -38.81 61.19
N ALA A 102 32.15 -38.49 62.33
CA ALA A 102 30.73 -38.74 62.56
C ALA A 102 29.79 -37.85 61.72
N VAL A 103 30.17 -36.58 61.48
CA VAL A 103 29.41 -35.68 60.58
C VAL A 103 29.56 -36.15 59.13
N LYS A 104 30.79 -36.49 58.70
CA LYS A 104 31.01 -37.14 57.40
C LYS A 104 30.21 -38.43 57.26
N ASP A 105 30.15 -39.28 58.29
CA ASP A 105 29.42 -40.55 58.26
C ASP A 105 27.89 -40.33 58.17
N PHE A 106 27.36 -39.29 58.82
CA PHE A 106 25.95 -38.92 58.73
C PHE A 106 25.61 -38.30 57.37
N GLU A 107 26.42 -37.39 56.86
CA GLU A 107 26.32 -36.86 55.48
C GLU A 107 26.40 -37.98 54.44
N THR A 108 27.34 -38.93 54.62
CA THR A 108 27.48 -40.11 53.76
C THR A 108 26.25 -41.01 53.84
N SER A 109 25.62 -41.12 55.02
CA SER A 109 24.40 -41.89 55.22
C SER A 109 23.17 -41.21 54.61
N MET A 110 23.08 -39.88 54.71
CA MET A 110 22.02 -39.06 54.12
C MET A 110 22.14 -39.03 52.59
N GLU A 111 23.37 -38.92 52.06
CA GLU A 111 23.65 -39.01 50.63
C GLU A 111 23.35 -40.42 50.10
N ARG A 112 23.65 -41.48 50.87
CA ARG A 112 23.21 -42.85 50.56
C ARG A 112 21.69 -42.97 50.52
N LEU A 113 20.97 -42.42 51.50
CA LEU A 113 19.51 -42.44 51.54
C LEU A 113 18.93 -41.71 50.31
N HIS A 114 19.43 -40.52 50.00
CA HIS A 114 19.01 -39.74 48.85
C HIS A 114 19.28 -40.45 47.52
N ARG A 115 20.47 -41.06 47.35
CA ARG A 115 20.77 -41.91 46.19
C ARG A 115 19.84 -43.12 46.10
N LEU A 116 19.44 -43.70 47.23
CA LEU A 116 18.48 -44.81 47.28
C LEU A 116 17.07 -44.37 46.90
N GLU A 117 16.63 -43.18 47.30
CA GLU A 117 15.35 -42.60 46.89
C GLU A 117 15.32 -42.27 45.40
N ILE A 118 16.38 -41.67 44.85
CA ILE A 118 16.53 -41.44 43.42
C ILE A 118 16.53 -42.77 42.66
N ALA A 119 17.31 -43.75 43.11
CA ALA A 119 17.36 -45.08 42.47
C ALA A 119 16.00 -45.78 42.52
N LYS A 120 15.26 -45.68 43.64
CA LYS A 120 13.91 -46.22 43.78
C LYS A 120 12.93 -45.52 42.84
N GLY A 121 12.97 -44.20 42.74
CA GLY A 121 12.16 -43.42 41.79
C GLY A 121 12.47 -43.82 40.35
N TYR A 122 13.75 -43.84 39.99
CA TYR A 122 14.24 -44.23 38.66
C TYR A 122 13.81 -45.65 38.27
N MET A 123 14.01 -46.63 39.16
CA MET A 123 13.54 -48.01 38.95
C MET A 123 12.02 -48.10 38.90
N GLY A 124 11.30 -47.31 39.72
CA GLY A 124 9.84 -47.23 39.69
C GLY A 124 9.32 -46.77 38.33
N THR A 125 9.89 -45.71 37.78
CA THR A 125 9.54 -45.20 36.44
C THR A 125 9.88 -46.20 35.34
N LEU A 126 11.04 -46.88 35.42
CA LEU A 126 11.37 -47.95 34.46
C LEU A 126 10.38 -49.11 34.50
N CYS A 127 9.99 -49.55 35.71
CA CYS A 127 8.99 -50.60 35.88
C CYS A 127 7.63 -50.18 35.35
N GLU A 128 7.22 -48.91 35.54
CA GLU A 128 5.97 -48.38 34.99
C GLU A 128 6.01 -48.34 33.45
N VAL A 129 7.11 -47.87 32.85
CA VAL A 129 7.31 -47.87 31.39
C VAL A 129 7.23 -49.28 30.82
N ASP A 130 7.93 -50.24 31.43
CA ASP A 130 7.93 -51.65 31.01
C ASP A 130 6.55 -52.30 31.18
N TYR A 131 5.86 -52.01 32.28
CA TYR A 131 4.49 -52.48 32.52
C TYR A 131 3.52 -51.95 31.46
N LEU A 132 3.49 -50.64 31.23
CA LEU A 132 2.60 -50.00 30.25
C LEU A 132 2.90 -50.49 28.83
N SER A 133 4.18 -50.70 28.49
CA SER A 133 4.58 -51.25 27.20
C SER A 133 4.05 -52.67 27.01
N LYS A 134 4.27 -53.57 27.97
CA LYS A 134 3.80 -54.97 27.91
C LYS A 134 2.28 -55.07 27.89
N GLU A 135 1.61 -54.25 28.70
CA GLU A 135 0.14 -54.18 28.75
C GLU A 135 -0.43 -53.71 27.41
N THR A 136 0.14 -52.66 26.82
CA THR A 136 -0.29 -52.16 25.51
C THR A 136 -0.11 -53.21 24.42
N VAL A 137 1.05 -53.88 24.34
CA VAL A 137 1.29 -54.92 23.32
C VAL A 137 0.32 -56.10 23.48
N LYS A 138 0.02 -56.51 24.72
CA LYS A 138 -0.95 -57.57 25.00
C LYS A 138 -2.37 -57.19 24.58
N LEU A 139 -2.78 -55.96 24.90
CA LEU A 139 -4.10 -55.44 24.55
C LEU A 139 -4.23 -55.20 23.05
N LEU A 140 -3.19 -54.73 22.38
CA LEU A 140 -3.16 -54.53 20.94
C LEU A 140 -3.46 -55.82 20.16
N ALA A 141 -2.96 -56.97 20.65
CA ALA A 141 -3.22 -58.27 20.06
C ALA A 141 -4.67 -58.79 20.27
N THR A 142 -5.38 -58.28 21.28
CA THR A 142 -6.71 -58.79 21.67
C THR A 142 -7.84 -57.82 21.29
N SER A 143 -7.65 -56.52 21.52
CA SER A 143 -8.64 -55.45 21.33
C SER A 143 -7.93 -54.10 21.12
N PRO A 144 -7.77 -53.65 19.86
CA PRO A 144 -7.07 -52.41 19.50
C PRO A 144 -7.50 -51.15 20.27
N ARG A 145 -8.81 -50.93 20.48
CA ARG A 145 -9.34 -49.78 21.27
C ARG A 145 -8.85 -49.75 22.71
N LEU A 146 -8.67 -50.92 23.35
CA LEU A 146 -8.22 -50.97 24.75
C LEU A 146 -6.71 -50.72 24.91
N ALA A 147 -5.94 -50.70 23.81
CA ALA A 147 -4.52 -50.41 23.82
C ALA A 147 -4.22 -48.90 23.84
N VAL A 148 -5.17 -48.04 23.48
CA VAL A 148 -4.99 -46.58 23.45
C VAL A 148 -4.73 -45.98 24.84
N PRO A 149 -5.53 -46.24 25.89
CA PRO A 149 -5.30 -45.65 27.21
C PRO A 149 -3.92 -45.93 27.85
N PRO A 150 -3.39 -47.17 27.88
CA PRO A 150 -2.06 -47.43 28.46
C PRO A 150 -0.94 -46.78 27.63
N TYR A 151 -1.10 -46.68 26.31
CA TYR A 151 -0.19 -45.94 25.45
C TYR A 151 -0.22 -44.43 25.76
N THR A 152 -1.40 -43.83 25.86
CA THR A 152 -1.56 -42.40 26.20
C THR A 152 -0.90 -42.08 27.54
N ARG A 153 -1.05 -42.97 28.54
CA ARG A 153 -0.36 -42.84 29.83
C ARG A 153 1.17 -42.93 29.71
N LEU A 154 1.68 -43.82 28.88
CA LEU A 154 3.11 -43.90 28.61
C LEU A 154 3.62 -42.63 27.93
N ARG A 155 2.83 -42.07 27.01
CA ARG A 155 3.18 -40.85 26.28
C ARG A 155 3.20 -39.63 27.19
N THR A 156 2.22 -39.47 28.07
CA THR A 156 2.20 -38.39 29.08
C THR A 156 3.34 -38.52 30.09
N LEU A 157 3.68 -39.74 30.49
CA LEU A 157 4.88 -39.99 31.30
C LEU A 157 6.16 -39.57 30.55
N SER A 158 6.30 -39.96 29.27
CA SER A 158 7.44 -39.58 28.45
C SER A 158 7.56 -38.07 28.24
N SER A 159 6.46 -37.36 27.97
CA SER A 159 6.47 -35.90 27.82
C SER A 159 6.73 -35.19 29.14
N GLY A 160 6.13 -35.64 30.25
CA GLY A 160 6.39 -35.13 31.59
C GLY A 160 7.85 -35.27 32.01
N LEU A 161 8.47 -36.42 31.72
CA LEU A 161 9.90 -36.64 31.96
C LEU A 161 10.79 -35.69 31.15
N LYS A 162 10.41 -35.38 29.90
CA LYS A 162 11.14 -34.38 29.09
C LYS A 162 11.02 -32.97 29.67
N LEU A 163 9.82 -32.57 30.09
CA LEU A 163 9.56 -31.25 30.67
C LEU A 163 10.26 -31.05 32.03
N ALA A 164 10.45 -32.11 32.81
CA ALA A 164 11.15 -32.08 34.09
C ALA A 164 12.68 -32.03 33.95
N GLN A 165 13.23 -32.35 32.78
CA GLN A 165 14.67 -32.47 32.54
C GLN A 165 15.48 -31.17 32.80
N PRO A 166 15.01 -29.96 32.42
CA PRO A 166 15.73 -28.72 32.71
C PRO A 166 15.81 -28.40 34.21
N ALA A 167 14.72 -28.65 34.95
CA ALA A 167 14.69 -28.48 36.40
C ALA A 167 15.57 -29.49 37.14
N ALA A 168 15.86 -30.63 36.50
CA ALA A 168 16.74 -31.68 37.01
C ALA A 168 18.18 -31.59 36.46
N GLU A 169 18.58 -30.50 35.80
CA GLU A 169 19.92 -30.29 35.22
C GLU A 169 20.42 -31.46 34.34
N GLY A 170 19.50 -32.22 33.74
CA GLY A 170 19.87 -33.36 32.90
C GLY A 170 20.14 -34.69 33.62
N ALA A 171 19.89 -34.79 34.93
CA ALA A 171 20.31 -35.92 35.78
C ALA A 171 19.77 -37.32 35.39
N ALA A 172 18.76 -37.42 34.51
CA ALA A 172 18.16 -38.69 34.09
C ALA A 172 18.01 -38.85 32.56
N SER A 173 18.95 -38.32 31.77
CA SER A 173 18.91 -38.34 30.29
C SER A 173 18.64 -39.71 29.67
N HIS A 174 19.22 -40.78 30.22
CA HIS A 174 19.01 -42.15 29.74
C HIS A 174 17.59 -42.67 29.97
N LEU A 175 16.94 -42.32 31.08
CA LEU A 175 15.55 -42.68 31.37
C LEU A 175 14.59 -41.99 30.41
N VAL A 176 14.82 -40.69 30.17
CA VAL A 176 14.04 -39.90 29.21
C VAL A 176 14.18 -40.48 27.81
N ALA A 177 15.41 -40.80 27.40
CA ALA A 177 15.69 -41.42 26.10
C ALA A 177 15.01 -42.77 25.95
N TYR A 178 15.11 -43.64 26.97
CA TYR A 178 14.48 -44.96 26.98
C TYR A 178 12.95 -44.87 26.91
N ALA A 179 12.32 -44.06 27.79
CA ALA A 179 10.88 -43.88 27.80
C ALA A 179 10.36 -43.32 26.45
N SER A 180 11.10 -42.36 25.87
CA SER A 180 10.78 -41.81 24.54
C SER A 180 10.92 -42.85 23.44
N GLN A 181 11.97 -43.67 23.47
CA GLN A 181 12.21 -44.72 22.49
C GLN A 181 11.10 -45.78 22.54
N ILE A 182 10.73 -46.26 23.73
CA ILE A 182 9.66 -47.25 23.90
C ILE A 182 8.31 -46.66 23.45
N ALA A 183 8.01 -45.41 23.82
CA ALA A 183 6.79 -44.74 23.38
C ALA A 183 6.73 -44.62 21.84
N ASN A 184 7.85 -44.28 21.17
CA ASN A 184 7.89 -44.17 19.71
C ASN A 184 7.75 -45.54 19.02
N ILE A 185 8.45 -46.57 19.51
CA ILE A 185 8.32 -47.95 18.97
C ILE A 185 6.87 -48.43 19.08
N LEU A 186 6.24 -48.18 20.24
CA LEU A 186 4.85 -48.58 20.48
C LEU A 186 3.87 -47.79 19.60
N ARG A 187 4.13 -46.48 19.39
CA ARG A 187 3.39 -45.65 18.43
C ARG A 187 3.45 -46.23 17.02
N ASP A 188 4.65 -46.56 16.53
CA ASP A 188 4.84 -47.14 15.19
C ASP A 188 4.09 -48.48 15.05
N GLN A 189 4.13 -49.33 16.09
CA GLN A 189 3.41 -50.61 16.10
C GLN A 189 1.89 -50.43 16.08
N MET A 190 1.37 -49.51 16.90
CA MET A 190 -0.06 -49.21 16.96
C MET A 190 -0.56 -48.58 15.66
N ALA A 191 0.18 -47.59 15.14
CA ALA A 191 -0.12 -46.95 13.86
C ALA A 191 -0.24 -48.01 12.76
N LYS A 192 0.74 -48.90 12.62
CA LYS A 192 0.69 -49.96 11.62
C LYS A 192 -0.54 -50.86 11.75
N VAL A 193 -0.91 -51.29 12.96
CA VAL A 193 -2.09 -52.13 13.18
C VAL A 193 -3.38 -51.38 12.84
N PHE A 194 -3.48 -50.10 13.20
CA PHE A 194 -4.66 -49.28 12.95
C PHE A 194 -4.79 -48.91 11.47
N GLU A 195 -3.67 -48.61 10.80
CA GLU A 195 -3.60 -48.39 9.35
C GLU A 195 -4.00 -49.66 8.58
N ASP A 196 -3.43 -50.82 8.93
CA ASP A 196 -3.79 -52.11 8.32
C ASP A 196 -5.27 -52.44 8.50
N ASN A 197 -5.88 -52.02 9.63
CA ASN A 197 -7.31 -52.18 9.87
C ASN A 197 -8.13 -51.25 8.96
N LEU A 198 -7.78 -49.97 8.91
CA LEU A 198 -8.45 -49.01 8.04
C LEU A 198 -8.33 -49.42 6.56
N GLU A 199 -7.16 -49.86 6.09
CA GLU A 199 -6.97 -50.33 4.71
C GLU A 199 -7.89 -51.51 4.35
N LYS A 200 -8.10 -52.46 5.29
CA LYS A 200 -9.05 -53.57 5.09
C LYS A 200 -10.49 -53.07 4.97
N VAL A 201 -10.89 -52.09 5.81
CA VAL A 201 -12.23 -51.50 5.74
C VAL A 201 -12.41 -50.72 4.43
N LEU A 202 -11.42 -49.92 4.02
CA LEU A 202 -11.43 -49.19 2.75
C LEU A 202 -11.53 -50.13 1.54
N ALA A 203 -10.87 -51.29 1.59
CA ALA A 203 -10.99 -52.32 0.55
C ALA A 203 -12.42 -52.89 0.46
N LYS A 204 -13.09 -53.15 1.59
CA LYS A 204 -14.51 -53.57 1.62
C LYS A 204 -15.45 -52.48 1.11
N MET A 205 -15.13 -51.21 1.42
CA MET A 205 -15.86 -50.03 0.95
C MET A 205 -15.64 -49.73 -0.54
N LYS A 206 -14.67 -50.40 -1.19
CA LYS A 206 -14.22 -50.14 -2.57
C LYS A 206 -13.64 -48.73 -2.77
N TRP A 207 -13.02 -48.16 -1.75
CA TRP A 207 -12.30 -46.89 -1.86
C TRP A 207 -11.00 -47.04 -2.70
N PRO A 208 -10.60 -46.08 -3.56
CA PRO A 208 -11.30 -44.87 -4.03
C PRO A 208 -11.96 -45.12 -5.40
N GLY A 209 -12.94 -46.01 -5.46
CA GLY A 209 -13.77 -46.25 -6.64
C GLY A 209 -14.91 -45.23 -6.74
N ASN A 210 -15.61 -45.22 -7.88
CA ASN A 210 -16.75 -44.31 -8.10
C ASN A 210 -18.04 -44.79 -7.41
N GLU A 211 -18.11 -46.07 -7.04
CA GLU A 211 -19.26 -46.67 -6.35
C GLU A 211 -18.80 -47.19 -4.98
N PHE A 212 -19.04 -46.38 -3.95
CA PHE A 212 -18.74 -46.76 -2.58
C PHE A 212 -19.77 -47.75 -2.04
N ASN A 213 -19.29 -48.72 -1.27
CA ASN A 213 -20.17 -49.56 -0.47
C ASN A 213 -20.38 -48.92 0.91
N VAL A 214 -21.50 -48.20 1.06
CA VAL A 214 -21.81 -47.34 2.21
C VAL A 214 -22.94 -47.97 3.05
N SER A 215 -22.82 -49.25 3.39
CA SER A 215 -23.74 -49.89 4.35
C SER A 215 -23.45 -49.40 5.77
N ASP A 216 -24.49 -49.20 6.60
CA ASP A 216 -24.36 -48.70 7.97
C ASP A 216 -23.31 -49.46 8.81
N ASP A 217 -23.25 -50.79 8.69
CA ASP A 217 -22.26 -51.62 9.39
C ASP A 217 -20.82 -51.28 9.00
N LEU A 218 -20.56 -51.06 7.71
CA LEU A 218 -19.24 -50.67 7.21
C LEU A 218 -18.88 -49.23 7.61
N ILE A 219 -19.85 -48.31 7.60
CA ILE A 219 -19.63 -46.93 8.06
C ILE A 219 -19.24 -46.92 9.53
N ASN A 220 -19.87 -47.75 10.36
CA ASN A 220 -19.52 -47.90 11.77
C ASN A 220 -18.11 -48.49 11.93
N GLU A 221 -17.77 -49.56 11.19
CA GLU A 221 -16.40 -50.10 11.17
C GLU A 221 -15.35 -49.05 10.74
N TRP A 222 -15.68 -48.23 9.74
CA TRP A 222 -14.81 -47.15 9.26
C TRP A 222 -14.67 -46.03 10.28
N THR A 223 -15.77 -45.60 10.88
CA THR A 223 -15.80 -44.56 11.93
C THR A 223 -14.93 -44.99 13.10
N ASP A 224 -15.03 -46.26 13.51
CA ASP A 224 -14.20 -46.83 14.57
C ASP A 224 -12.71 -46.80 14.23
N ALA A 225 -12.35 -47.17 12.99
CA ALA A 225 -10.97 -47.16 12.53
C ALA A 225 -10.38 -45.74 12.41
N VAL A 226 -11.19 -44.78 11.95
CA VAL A 226 -10.82 -43.36 11.86
C VAL A 226 -10.62 -42.79 13.26
N GLU A 227 -11.56 -42.99 14.18
CA GLU A 227 -11.49 -42.53 15.56
C GLU A 227 -10.20 -43.00 16.25
N LEU A 228 -9.81 -44.26 16.08
CA LEU A 228 -8.58 -44.83 16.64
C LEU A 228 -7.30 -44.16 16.15
N LEU A 229 -7.24 -43.84 14.85
CA LEU A 229 -6.09 -43.17 14.25
C LEU A 229 -6.01 -41.70 14.68
N LEU A 230 -7.15 -41.01 14.83
CA LEU A 230 -7.20 -39.66 15.37
C LEU A 230 -6.70 -39.63 16.83
N GLU A 231 -7.20 -40.51 17.69
CA GLU A 231 -6.75 -40.64 19.09
C GLU A 231 -5.25 -40.90 19.21
N LEU A 232 -4.70 -41.72 18.31
CA LEU A 232 -3.26 -42.00 18.30
C LEU A 232 -2.43 -40.75 17.96
N GLN A 233 -2.97 -39.86 17.12
CA GLN A 233 -2.29 -38.67 16.63
C GLN A 233 -2.44 -37.44 17.54
N GLU A 234 -3.46 -37.37 18.40
CA GLU A 234 -3.72 -36.24 19.30
C GLU A 234 -2.46 -35.70 20.01
N PRO A 235 -1.59 -36.54 20.62
CA PRO A 235 -0.37 -36.04 21.27
C PRO A 235 0.64 -35.39 20.31
N GLU A 236 0.64 -35.75 19.02
CA GLU A 236 1.50 -35.16 18.00
C GLU A 236 0.95 -33.79 17.55
N LEU A 237 -0.37 -33.66 17.46
CA LEU A 237 -1.06 -32.41 17.14
C LEU A 237 -0.87 -31.35 18.24
N GLU A 238 -0.91 -31.76 19.52
CA GLU A 238 -0.62 -30.90 20.68
C GLU A 238 0.77 -30.26 20.61
N ASN A 239 1.78 -31.07 20.28
CA ASN A 239 3.15 -30.59 20.14
C ASN A 239 3.28 -29.59 18.99
N SER A 240 2.60 -29.84 17.86
CA SER A 240 2.57 -28.93 16.71
C SER A 240 1.85 -27.61 17.00
N ALA A 241 0.83 -27.59 17.87
CA ALA A 241 0.13 -26.37 18.26
C ALA A 241 1.03 -25.43 19.09
N CYS A 242 1.95 -25.98 19.89
CA CYS A 242 2.85 -25.20 20.76
C CYS A 242 3.89 -24.37 19.97
N PHE A 243 4.21 -24.75 18.73
CA PHE A 243 5.10 -23.99 17.85
C PHE A 243 4.42 -22.81 17.14
N SER A 244 3.08 -22.72 17.17
CA SER A 244 2.31 -21.66 16.50
C SER A 244 2.32 -20.32 17.24
N SER A 245 2.61 -20.32 18.54
CA SER A 245 2.53 -19.13 19.42
C SER A 245 3.80 -18.28 19.45
N SER A 246 4.84 -18.62 18.69
CA SER A 246 6.03 -17.77 18.52
C SER A 246 5.86 -16.90 17.28
N GLU A 247 5.76 -15.59 17.46
CA GLU A 247 5.69 -14.55 16.40
C GLU A 247 6.88 -14.56 15.41
N SER A 248 7.85 -15.46 15.60
CA SER A 248 9.08 -15.57 14.81
C SER A 248 9.29 -16.95 14.16
N ALA A 249 8.32 -17.86 14.26
CA ALA A 249 8.42 -19.17 13.60
C ALA A 249 8.10 -19.06 12.09
N PRO A 250 8.93 -19.64 11.20
CA PRO A 250 8.62 -19.70 9.77
C PRO A 250 7.36 -20.54 9.55
N GLY A 251 6.38 -19.96 8.82
CA GLY A 251 5.07 -20.50 8.45
C GLY A 251 4.74 -21.92 8.92
N TRP A 252 3.94 -22.02 9.97
CA TRP A 252 3.41 -23.28 10.49
C TRP A 252 2.61 -24.03 9.41
N GLU A 253 2.90 -25.32 9.21
CA GLU A 253 2.18 -26.21 8.29
C GLU A 253 1.36 -27.23 9.09
N PRO A 254 0.03 -27.37 8.83
CA PRO A 254 -0.77 -28.35 9.53
C PRO A 254 -0.35 -29.77 9.11
N PRO A 255 -0.03 -30.67 10.05
CA PRO A 255 0.21 -32.06 9.73
C PRO A 255 -1.02 -32.70 9.09
N VAL A 256 -0.79 -33.69 8.22
CA VAL A 256 -1.86 -34.50 7.64
C VAL A 256 -2.44 -35.41 8.71
N LEU A 257 -3.76 -35.53 8.79
CA LEU A 257 -4.40 -36.44 9.74
C LEU A 257 -4.13 -37.89 9.32
N LEU A 258 -3.76 -38.77 10.27
CA LEU A 258 -3.40 -40.17 9.98
C LEU A 258 -4.46 -40.94 9.18
N PRO A 259 -5.78 -40.82 9.46
CA PRO A 259 -6.79 -41.46 8.63
C PRO A 259 -6.72 -41.01 7.16
N LEU A 260 -6.46 -39.73 6.92
CA LEU A 260 -6.37 -39.16 5.58
C LEU A 260 -5.05 -39.52 4.89
N GLU A 261 -3.97 -39.71 5.63
CA GLU A 261 -2.74 -40.28 5.09
C GLU A 261 -3.00 -41.67 4.50
N VAL A 262 -3.71 -42.55 5.22
CA VAL A 262 -4.08 -43.88 4.70
C VAL A 262 -5.02 -43.78 3.50
N MET A 263 -6.05 -42.94 3.59
CA MET A 263 -7.04 -42.79 2.51
C MET A 263 -6.46 -42.17 1.24
N SER A 264 -5.41 -41.34 1.35
CA SER A 264 -4.73 -40.70 0.21
C SER A 264 -3.71 -41.61 -0.48
N ARG A 265 -3.15 -42.64 0.19
CA ARG A 265 -2.21 -43.62 -0.42
C ARG A 265 -2.66 -44.17 -1.79
N PRO A 266 -3.88 -44.71 -1.97
CA PRO A 266 -4.31 -45.22 -3.28
C PRO A 266 -4.47 -44.11 -4.33
N LEU A 267 -4.81 -42.88 -3.92
CA LEU A 267 -4.88 -41.72 -4.80
C LEU A 267 -3.47 -41.31 -5.24
N GLU A 268 -2.53 -41.28 -4.31
CA GLU A 268 -1.12 -40.99 -4.55
C GLU A 268 -0.48 -42.01 -5.50
N LEU A 269 -0.77 -43.30 -5.33
CA LEU A 269 -0.29 -44.35 -6.23
C LEU A 269 -0.79 -44.13 -7.66
N ARG A 270 -2.08 -43.80 -7.85
CA ARG A 270 -2.65 -43.48 -9.16
C ARG A 270 -2.00 -42.24 -9.76
N PHE A 271 -1.84 -41.17 -8.98
CA PHE A 271 -1.17 -39.96 -9.43
C PHE A 271 0.27 -40.26 -9.85
N LYS A 272 1.05 -40.97 -9.03
CA LYS A 272 2.44 -41.36 -9.35
C LYS A 272 2.50 -42.20 -10.62
N TYR A 273 1.56 -43.11 -10.82
CA TYR A 273 1.47 -43.91 -12.04
C TYR A 273 1.27 -43.06 -13.31
N HIS A 274 0.44 -42.01 -13.26
CA HIS A 274 0.15 -41.15 -14.41
C HIS A 274 1.17 -40.03 -14.61
N PHE A 275 1.67 -39.43 -13.53
CA PHE A 275 2.47 -38.21 -13.57
C PHE A 275 3.94 -38.43 -13.17
N SER A 276 4.41 -39.67 -13.16
CA SER A 276 5.83 -40.00 -13.00
C SER A 276 6.34 -40.92 -14.12
N GLY A 277 7.65 -41.02 -14.27
CA GLY A 277 8.29 -41.86 -15.30
C GLY A 277 8.05 -41.36 -16.73
N ASP A 278 8.03 -42.28 -17.69
CA ASP A 278 7.98 -41.99 -19.14
C ASP A 278 6.57 -42.11 -19.74
N ARG A 279 5.55 -41.65 -18.99
CA ARG A 279 4.16 -41.67 -19.45
C ARG A 279 3.87 -40.43 -20.30
N SER A 280 3.00 -40.58 -21.30
CA SER A 280 2.52 -39.47 -22.15
C SER A 280 1.81 -38.36 -21.36
N THR A 281 1.27 -38.69 -20.19
CA THR A 281 0.64 -37.77 -19.25
C THR A 281 1.64 -36.99 -18.38
N ASN A 282 2.89 -37.44 -18.27
CA ASN A 282 3.95 -36.77 -17.50
C ASN A 282 4.72 -35.77 -18.38
N ARG A 283 4.08 -34.65 -18.68
CA ARG A 283 4.61 -33.59 -19.55
C ARG A 283 5.04 -32.36 -18.76
N LEU A 284 6.26 -31.89 -19.00
CA LEU A 284 6.78 -30.67 -18.35
C LEU A 284 6.11 -29.40 -18.87
N ASP A 285 5.64 -29.43 -20.12
CA ASP A 285 4.93 -28.32 -20.77
C ASP A 285 3.43 -28.31 -20.49
N LYS A 286 2.92 -29.31 -19.77
CA LYS A 286 1.51 -29.46 -19.40
C LYS A 286 1.29 -29.69 -17.91
N PRO A 287 1.74 -28.76 -17.04
CA PRO A 287 1.51 -28.86 -15.60
C PRO A 287 0.02 -28.83 -15.22
N GLU A 288 -0.83 -28.22 -16.04
CA GLU A 288 -2.28 -28.22 -15.85
C GLU A 288 -2.86 -29.64 -15.72
N TYR A 289 -2.26 -30.65 -16.35
CA TYR A 289 -2.79 -32.02 -16.29
C TYR A 289 -2.77 -32.63 -14.89
N PHE A 290 -1.69 -32.42 -14.13
CA PHE A 290 -1.61 -32.99 -12.78
C PHE A 290 -2.31 -32.09 -11.76
N LEU A 291 -2.39 -30.78 -12.00
CA LEU A 291 -3.11 -29.83 -11.16
C LEU A 291 -4.62 -30.04 -11.28
N SER A 292 -5.17 -30.05 -12.50
CA SER A 292 -6.59 -30.34 -12.73
C SER A 292 -6.98 -31.73 -12.23
N HIS A 293 -6.09 -32.72 -12.34
CA HIS A 293 -6.37 -34.04 -11.76
C HIS A 293 -6.58 -33.98 -10.24
N VAL A 294 -5.80 -33.17 -9.50
CA VAL A 294 -6.03 -32.99 -8.06
C VAL A 294 -7.34 -32.26 -7.79
N ILE A 295 -7.67 -31.23 -8.57
CA ILE A 295 -8.97 -30.56 -8.49
C ILE A 295 -10.13 -31.55 -8.72
N ASP A 296 -10.02 -32.41 -9.73
CA ASP A 296 -11.02 -33.44 -10.02
C ASP A 296 -11.17 -34.44 -8.85
N LEU A 297 -10.07 -34.81 -8.20
CA LEU A 297 -10.11 -35.66 -6.99
C LEU A 297 -10.84 -34.98 -5.84
N ILE A 298 -10.61 -33.68 -5.64
CA ILE A 298 -11.32 -32.87 -4.63
C ILE A 298 -12.82 -32.83 -4.98
N GLY A 299 -13.15 -32.54 -6.24
CA GLY A 299 -14.52 -32.57 -6.77
C GLY A 299 -15.24 -33.89 -6.54
N THR A 300 -14.57 -35.01 -6.83
CA THR A 300 -15.17 -36.35 -6.78
C THR A 300 -15.39 -36.85 -5.36
N HIS A 301 -14.54 -36.46 -4.40
CA HIS A 301 -14.51 -37.06 -3.06
C HIS A 301 -14.87 -36.11 -1.91
N SER A 302 -15.01 -34.81 -2.16
CA SER A 302 -15.35 -33.80 -1.14
C SER A 302 -16.65 -34.12 -0.39
N GLU A 303 -17.70 -34.51 -1.11
CA GLU A 303 -19.01 -34.85 -0.51
C GLU A 303 -18.90 -36.01 0.49
N PHE A 304 -18.11 -37.04 0.16
CA PHE A 304 -17.89 -38.17 1.06
C PHE A 304 -17.29 -37.71 2.40
N PHE A 305 -16.27 -36.85 2.37
CA PHE A 305 -15.65 -36.33 3.59
C PHE A 305 -16.58 -35.38 4.35
N ALA A 306 -17.33 -34.54 3.65
CA ALA A 306 -18.31 -33.64 4.26
C ALA A 306 -19.42 -34.42 4.99
N VAL A 307 -19.92 -35.51 4.41
CA VAL A 307 -21.04 -36.28 4.97
C VAL A 307 -20.57 -37.25 6.07
N HIS A 308 -19.44 -37.93 5.88
CA HIS A 308 -19.04 -39.02 6.78
C HIS A 308 -17.90 -38.65 7.74
N LEU A 309 -16.92 -37.84 7.32
CA LEU A 309 -15.78 -37.47 8.17
C LEU A 309 -16.10 -36.26 9.06
N GLN A 310 -16.78 -35.23 8.54
CA GLN A 310 -17.09 -34.02 9.32
C GLN A 310 -17.78 -34.32 10.66
N PRO A 311 -18.81 -35.20 10.75
CA PRO A 311 -19.45 -35.50 12.03
C PRO A 311 -18.51 -36.13 13.06
N ILE A 312 -17.51 -36.90 12.60
CA ILE A 312 -16.49 -37.50 13.48
C ILE A 312 -15.58 -36.39 14.02
N LEU A 313 -15.16 -35.47 13.17
CA LEU A 313 -14.31 -34.34 13.55
C LEU A 313 -15.05 -33.39 14.50
N ASP A 314 -16.31 -33.06 14.23
CA ASP A 314 -17.14 -32.20 15.07
C ASP A 314 -17.28 -32.78 16.48
N LYS A 315 -17.63 -34.07 16.56
CA LYS A 315 -17.73 -34.79 17.83
C LYS A 315 -16.41 -34.75 18.59
N ARG A 316 -15.27 -34.98 17.91
CA ARG A 316 -13.94 -34.91 18.55
C ARG A 316 -13.62 -33.50 19.05
N ALA A 317 -13.89 -32.46 18.27
CA ALA A 317 -13.63 -31.08 18.64
C ALA A 317 -14.33 -30.62 19.93
N GLU A 318 -15.44 -31.27 20.31
CA GLU A 318 -16.13 -31.06 21.59
C GLU A 318 -15.36 -31.63 22.79
N PHE A 319 -14.66 -32.76 22.62
CA PHE A 319 -13.96 -33.48 23.68
C PHE A 319 -12.50 -33.04 23.87
N VAL A 320 -11.83 -32.58 22.82
CA VAL A 320 -10.41 -32.21 22.88
C VAL A 320 -10.21 -30.76 23.37
N ASP A 321 -9.06 -30.50 23.98
CA ASP A 321 -8.62 -29.18 24.41
C ASP A 321 -8.72 -28.12 23.30
N GLN A 322 -8.95 -26.86 23.69
CA GLN A 322 -9.13 -25.74 22.78
C GLN A 322 -7.98 -25.57 21.77
N ASN A 323 -6.75 -25.98 22.16
CA ASN A 323 -5.55 -25.90 21.34
C ASN A 323 -5.49 -26.93 20.19
N LEU A 324 -6.37 -27.94 20.14
CA LEU A 324 -6.45 -28.91 19.05
C LEU A 324 -7.65 -28.73 18.13
N ARG A 325 -8.60 -27.86 18.47
CA ARG A 325 -9.83 -27.68 17.68
C ARG A 325 -9.58 -27.29 16.23
N TRP A 326 -8.45 -26.62 15.95
CA TRP A 326 -8.05 -26.29 14.58
C TRP A 326 -7.89 -27.53 13.68
N ALA A 327 -7.43 -28.66 14.23
CA ALA A 327 -7.16 -29.88 13.46
C ALA A 327 -8.44 -30.60 13.02
N TYR A 328 -9.55 -30.30 13.68
CA TYR A 328 -10.85 -30.93 13.48
C TYR A 328 -11.90 -29.95 12.93
N ALA A 329 -11.46 -28.78 12.45
CA ALA A 329 -12.37 -27.75 11.99
C ALA A 329 -13.10 -28.16 10.72
N ASP A 330 -12.39 -28.72 9.73
CA ASP A 330 -12.91 -28.97 8.38
C ASP A 330 -12.40 -30.27 7.76
N ALA A 331 -13.31 -31.18 7.42
CA ALA A 331 -12.97 -32.45 6.79
C ALA A 331 -12.48 -32.26 5.35
N VAL A 332 -13.08 -31.35 4.58
CA VAL A 332 -12.71 -31.10 3.18
C VAL A 332 -11.33 -30.43 3.11
N SER A 333 -11.07 -29.40 3.91
CA SER A 333 -9.72 -28.78 3.98
C SER A 333 -8.68 -29.78 4.48
N SER A 334 -9.02 -30.64 5.44
CA SER A 334 -8.10 -31.70 5.89
C SER A 334 -7.79 -32.68 4.74
N PHE A 335 -8.77 -33.03 3.91
CA PHE A 335 -8.57 -33.84 2.71
C PHE A 335 -7.68 -33.13 1.69
N ILE A 336 -7.94 -31.85 1.39
CA ILE A 336 -7.09 -31.04 0.50
C ILE A 336 -5.63 -31.01 1.02
N ASN A 337 -5.45 -30.81 2.33
CA ASN A 337 -4.13 -30.82 2.97
C ASN A 337 -3.40 -32.16 2.76
N SER A 338 -4.13 -33.29 2.75
CA SER A 338 -3.56 -34.61 2.48
C SER A 338 -3.04 -34.78 1.04
N LEU A 339 -3.51 -33.96 0.09
CA LEU A 339 -3.09 -33.98 -1.32
C LEU A 339 -1.94 -33.01 -1.62
N PHE A 340 -1.59 -32.09 -0.72
CA PHE A 340 -0.44 -31.20 -0.95
C PHE A 340 0.93 -31.89 -0.95
N PRO A 341 1.22 -32.90 -0.09
CA PRO A 341 2.51 -33.57 -0.11
C PRO A 341 2.92 -34.11 -1.49
N ILE A 342 1.96 -34.68 -2.23
CA ILE A 342 2.23 -35.21 -3.56
C ILE A 342 2.51 -34.12 -4.60
N LEU A 343 1.81 -32.98 -4.50
CA LEU A 343 2.07 -31.81 -5.34
C LEU A 343 3.43 -31.19 -5.02
N ARG A 344 3.79 -31.07 -3.74
CA ARG A 344 5.11 -30.58 -3.28
C ARG A 344 6.25 -31.46 -3.79
N GLN A 345 6.07 -32.79 -3.74
CA GLN A 345 7.05 -33.74 -4.27
C GLN A 345 7.18 -33.58 -5.79
N LYS A 346 6.05 -33.49 -6.51
CA LYS A 346 6.02 -33.29 -7.96
C LYS A 346 6.71 -31.99 -8.35
N MET A 347 6.38 -30.89 -7.68
CA MET A 347 6.94 -29.56 -7.89
C MET A 347 8.45 -29.55 -7.69
N SER A 348 8.94 -30.14 -6.59
CA SER A 348 10.38 -30.28 -6.30
C SER A 348 11.13 -31.08 -7.37
N SER A 349 10.45 -31.99 -8.08
CA SER A 349 11.04 -32.75 -9.20
C SER A 349 11.01 -32.01 -10.54
N VAL A 350 10.04 -31.10 -10.74
CA VAL A 350 9.79 -30.41 -12.00
C VAL A 350 10.58 -29.11 -12.09
N LEU A 351 10.57 -28.30 -11.03
CA LEU A 351 11.19 -26.96 -11.03
C LEU A 351 12.66 -26.96 -11.46
N PRO A 352 13.54 -27.85 -10.96
CA PRO A 352 14.94 -27.88 -11.40
C PRO A 352 15.13 -28.27 -12.87
N ARG A 353 14.13 -28.90 -13.52
CA ARG A 353 14.19 -29.31 -14.93
C ARG A 353 13.72 -28.24 -15.89
N ILE A 354 12.87 -27.33 -15.42
CA ILE A 354 12.28 -26.24 -16.22
C ILE A 354 12.94 -24.89 -15.97
N SER A 355 13.82 -24.79 -14.96
CA SER A 355 14.47 -23.53 -14.57
C SER A 355 15.24 -22.86 -15.71
N ASP A 356 15.88 -23.66 -16.58
CA ASP A 356 16.65 -23.18 -17.72
C ASP A 356 15.78 -22.91 -18.97
N HIS A 357 14.47 -23.12 -18.85
CA HIS A 357 13.50 -22.94 -19.92
C HIS A 357 12.46 -21.87 -19.52
N PRO A 358 12.72 -20.58 -19.81
CA PRO A 358 11.89 -19.46 -19.36
C PRO A 358 10.40 -19.60 -19.66
N GLN A 359 10.01 -20.10 -20.84
CA GLN A 359 8.59 -20.27 -21.19
C GLN A 359 7.93 -21.35 -20.32
N LEU A 360 8.62 -22.47 -20.07
CA LEU A 360 8.09 -23.57 -19.24
C LEU A 360 7.99 -23.14 -17.78
N LEU A 361 8.99 -22.44 -17.25
CA LEU A 361 8.97 -21.90 -15.90
C LEU A 361 7.81 -20.90 -15.73
N SER A 362 7.68 -19.95 -16.65
CA SER A 362 6.58 -18.97 -16.61
C SER A 362 5.23 -19.69 -16.64
N HIS A 363 4.98 -20.56 -17.61
CA HIS A 363 3.73 -21.33 -17.72
C HIS A 363 3.43 -22.10 -16.42
N PHE A 364 4.41 -22.80 -15.87
CA PHE A 364 4.27 -23.56 -14.63
C PHE A 364 3.85 -22.70 -13.43
N ILE A 365 4.46 -21.53 -13.25
CA ILE A 365 4.12 -20.62 -12.15
C ILE A 365 2.71 -20.04 -12.34
N HIS A 366 2.28 -19.74 -13.56
CA HIS A 366 0.91 -19.27 -13.81
C HIS A 366 -0.13 -20.34 -13.53
N GLU A 367 0.11 -21.59 -13.95
CA GLU A 367 -0.79 -22.71 -13.64
C GLU A 367 -0.85 -22.99 -12.12
N LEU A 368 0.26 -22.83 -11.39
CA LEU A 368 0.23 -22.88 -9.93
C LEU A 368 -0.58 -21.74 -9.31
N MET A 369 -0.50 -20.51 -9.84
CA MET A 369 -1.30 -19.39 -9.35
C MET A 369 -2.80 -19.65 -9.59
N SER A 370 -3.17 -20.15 -10.77
CA SER A 370 -4.55 -20.54 -11.08
C SER A 370 -5.05 -21.64 -10.14
N PHE A 371 -4.23 -22.67 -9.88
CA PHE A 371 -4.56 -23.71 -8.91
C PHE A 371 -4.75 -23.15 -7.50
N ASP A 372 -3.86 -22.27 -7.04
CA ASP A 372 -3.96 -21.66 -5.71
C ASP A 372 -5.22 -20.79 -5.56
N THR A 373 -5.58 -20.04 -6.62
CA THR A 373 -6.82 -19.26 -6.66
C THR A 373 -8.04 -20.17 -6.62
N GLU A 374 -8.05 -21.27 -7.36
CA GLU A 374 -9.17 -22.22 -7.33
C GLU A 374 -9.34 -22.87 -5.96
N ILE A 375 -8.26 -23.34 -5.34
CA ILE A 375 -8.30 -23.92 -3.98
C ILE A 375 -8.77 -22.90 -2.95
N ARG A 376 -8.39 -21.63 -3.09
CA ARG A 376 -8.77 -20.58 -2.14
C ARG A 376 -10.21 -20.10 -2.34
N ASP A 377 -10.58 -19.77 -3.57
CA ASP A 377 -11.80 -19.01 -3.84
C ASP A 377 -13.00 -19.94 -4.13
N VAL A 378 -12.76 -21.12 -4.73
CA VAL A 378 -13.81 -22.10 -5.05
C VAL A 378 -14.02 -23.09 -3.91
N TRP A 379 -12.91 -23.58 -3.34
CA TRP A 379 -12.95 -24.58 -2.26
C TRP A 379 -12.92 -23.99 -0.85
N ASP A 380 -12.84 -22.65 -0.72
CA ASP A 380 -12.75 -21.92 0.56
C ASP A 380 -11.69 -22.52 1.52
N TYR A 381 -10.57 -22.99 0.94
CA TYR A 381 -9.54 -23.66 1.71
C TYR A 381 -8.86 -22.70 2.67
N SER A 382 -8.89 -23.05 3.95
CA SER A 382 -8.20 -22.32 5.00
C SER A 382 -7.29 -23.25 5.81
N GLN A 383 -6.04 -22.83 5.99
CA GLN A 383 -5.04 -23.60 6.72
C GLN A 383 -5.35 -23.67 8.23
N ASN A 384 -6.02 -22.63 8.76
CA ASN A 384 -6.60 -22.62 10.09
C ASN A 384 -7.76 -21.62 10.14
N ARG A 385 -8.99 -22.12 10.35
CA ARG A 385 -10.20 -21.27 10.47
C ARG A 385 -10.16 -20.28 11.65
N TYR A 386 -9.30 -20.50 12.63
CA TYR A 386 -9.14 -19.66 13.81
C TYR A 386 -7.95 -18.70 13.73
N SER A 387 -7.19 -18.72 12.62
CA SER A 387 -6.06 -17.83 12.37
C SER A 387 -6.45 -16.73 11.37
N SER A 388 -5.88 -15.55 11.53
CA SER A 388 -5.95 -14.49 10.51
C SER A 388 -4.97 -14.72 9.35
N ASP A 389 -3.97 -15.60 9.51
CA ASP A 389 -2.99 -15.88 8.44
C ASP A 389 -3.60 -16.83 7.42
N SER A 390 -3.80 -16.33 6.21
CA SER A 390 -4.37 -17.07 5.09
C SER A 390 -3.34 -18.01 4.46
N TRP A 391 -3.82 -19.09 3.83
CA TRP A 391 -2.94 -20.00 3.10
C TRP A 391 -2.26 -19.27 1.94
N LYS A 392 -0.92 -19.26 1.94
CA LYS A 392 -0.12 -18.48 0.99
C LYS A 392 -0.02 -19.10 -0.40
N GLY A 393 -0.48 -20.34 -0.58
CA GLY A 393 -0.47 -21.05 -1.87
C GLY A 393 0.80 -21.85 -2.13
N LEU A 394 0.72 -22.85 -3.01
CA LEU A 394 1.87 -23.61 -3.52
C LEU A 394 2.80 -22.73 -4.36
N THR A 395 2.27 -21.71 -5.03
CA THR A 395 3.06 -20.68 -5.73
C THR A 395 4.03 -20.01 -4.77
N TRP A 396 3.57 -19.62 -3.57
CA TRP A 396 4.45 -19.02 -2.57
C TRP A 396 5.53 -20.00 -2.10
N GLU A 397 5.18 -21.29 -1.93
CA GLU A 397 6.17 -22.32 -1.58
C GLU A 397 7.24 -22.46 -2.68
N ALA A 398 6.83 -22.50 -3.95
CA ALA A 398 7.75 -22.56 -5.09
C ALA A 398 8.68 -21.33 -5.16
N LEU A 399 8.10 -20.13 -5.04
CA LEU A 399 8.84 -18.90 -5.26
C LEU A 399 9.70 -18.50 -4.05
N VAL A 400 9.19 -18.70 -2.83
CA VAL A 400 9.83 -18.26 -1.58
C VAL A 400 10.58 -19.40 -0.89
N LYS A 401 9.90 -20.51 -0.54
CA LYS A 401 10.54 -21.62 0.19
C LYS A 401 11.61 -22.33 -0.65
N GLN A 402 11.34 -22.54 -1.94
CA GLN A 402 12.29 -23.17 -2.86
C GLN A 402 13.20 -22.17 -3.59
N GLY A 403 12.96 -20.86 -3.46
CA GLY A 403 13.87 -19.81 -3.93
C GLY A 403 13.84 -19.53 -5.44
N TRP A 404 12.78 -19.90 -6.16
CA TRP A 404 12.71 -19.72 -7.62
C TRP A 404 12.26 -18.32 -8.08
N PHE A 405 11.87 -17.44 -7.15
CA PHE A 405 11.35 -16.11 -7.49
C PHE A 405 12.26 -15.28 -8.40
N ASN A 406 13.56 -15.18 -8.08
CA ASN A 406 14.47 -14.33 -8.85
C ASN A 406 14.68 -14.84 -10.29
N HIS A 407 14.66 -16.16 -10.49
CA HIS A 407 14.77 -16.76 -11.82
C HIS A 407 13.53 -16.47 -12.65
N TRP A 408 12.35 -16.64 -12.06
CA TRP A 408 11.08 -16.33 -12.71
C TRP A 408 10.94 -14.83 -13.01
N LEU A 409 11.23 -13.95 -12.04
CA LEU A 409 11.18 -12.49 -12.22
C LEU A 409 12.10 -12.05 -13.36
N LYS A 410 13.30 -12.63 -13.48
CA LYS A 410 14.21 -12.35 -14.60
C LYS A 410 13.59 -12.77 -15.94
N ALA A 411 13.04 -13.98 -16.02
CA ALA A 411 12.38 -14.46 -17.23
C ALA A 411 11.22 -13.55 -17.66
N GLU A 412 10.35 -13.16 -16.72
CA GLU A 412 9.23 -12.24 -16.99
C GLU A 412 9.72 -10.86 -17.43
N LYS A 413 10.76 -10.33 -16.79
CA LYS A 413 11.38 -9.07 -17.20
C LYS A 413 11.91 -9.13 -18.62
N ASP A 414 12.63 -10.19 -18.97
CA ASP A 414 13.21 -10.38 -20.30
C ASP A 414 12.10 -10.50 -21.36
N PHE A 415 11.02 -11.24 -21.07
CA PHE A 415 9.84 -11.31 -21.96
C PHE A 415 9.16 -9.96 -22.14
N ALA A 416 8.94 -9.23 -21.05
CA ALA A 416 8.29 -7.92 -21.08
C ALA A 416 9.13 -6.89 -21.86
N LEU A 417 10.45 -6.88 -21.67
CA LEU A 417 11.36 -5.99 -22.41
C LEU A 417 11.47 -6.37 -23.89
N SER A 418 11.52 -7.66 -24.23
CA SER A 418 11.47 -8.10 -25.63
C SER A 418 10.17 -7.66 -26.29
N ARG A 419 9.04 -7.82 -25.60
CA ARG A 419 7.74 -7.41 -26.14
C ARG A 419 7.64 -5.90 -26.31
N TYR A 420 8.20 -5.14 -25.37
CA TYR A 420 8.34 -3.69 -25.49
C TYR A 420 9.16 -3.31 -26.73
N GLN A 421 10.31 -3.97 -26.96
CA GLN A 421 11.13 -3.73 -28.14
C GLN A 421 10.36 -3.99 -29.44
N ASP A 422 9.65 -5.11 -29.53
CA ASP A 422 8.81 -5.42 -30.70
C ASP A 422 7.76 -4.33 -30.99
N ILE A 423 7.15 -3.77 -29.94
CA ILE A 423 6.16 -2.69 -30.07
C ILE A 423 6.82 -1.43 -30.63
N ILE A 424 8.02 -1.12 -30.15
CA ILE A 424 8.77 0.08 -30.53
C ILE A 424 9.35 -0.01 -31.94
N GLU A 425 9.86 -1.17 -32.34
CA GLU A 425 10.42 -1.44 -33.66
C GLU A 425 9.35 -1.65 -34.75
N GLY A 426 8.08 -1.82 -34.35
CA GLY A 426 6.97 -1.88 -35.27
C GLY A 426 6.93 -0.69 -36.23
N ALA A 427 6.70 -0.95 -37.52
CA ALA A 427 6.74 0.09 -38.58
C ALA A 427 5.76 1.24 -38.34
N ASP A 428 4.61 0.95 -37.73
CA ASP A 428 3.55 1.92 -37.43
C ASP A 428 3.60 2.44 -35.98
N SER A 429 4.67 2.15 -35.23
CA SER A 429 4.79 2.51 -33.80
C SER A 429 4.69 4.01 -33.56
N GLY A 430 5.29 4.80 -34.46
CA GLY A 430 5.30 6.26 -34.40
C GLY A 430 4.03 6.93 -34.96
N GLU A 431 3.08 6.17 -35.51
CA GLU A 431 1.85 6.74 -36.08
C GLU A 431 0.84 7.08 -34.99
N ILE A 432 0.09 8.18 -35.20
CA ILE A 432 -1.02 8.55 -34.32
C ILE A 432 -2.22 7.64 -34.61
N ASP A 433 -2.84 7.14 -33.56
CA ASP A 433 -4.09 6.39 -33.65
C ASP A 433 -5.29 7.30 -33.43
N TYR A 434 -6.04 7.59 -34.50
CA TYR A 434 -7.22 8.44 -34.47
C TYR A 434 -8.45 7.74 -33.86
N TYR A 435 -8.47 6.41 -33.82
CA TYR A 435 -9.63 5.60 -33.46
C TYR A 435 -9.43 4.81 -32.17
N GLY A 436 -8.19 4.70 -31.67
CA GLY A 436 -7.86 3.94 -30.47
C GLY A 436 -8.37 4.55 -29.14
N VAL A 437 -8.86 5.79 -29.16
CA VAL A 437 -9.47 6.45 -27.99
C VAL A 437 -10.73 7.21 -28.38
N GLU A 438 -11.57 7.52 -27.39
CA GLU A 438 -12.82 8.26 -27.56
C GLU A 438 -12.64 9.54 -28.41
N PRO A 439 -13.65 9.94 -29.22
CA PRO A 439 -13.57 11.12 -30.09
C PRO A 439 -13.19 12.42 -29.37
N SER A 440 -13.61 12.58 -28.11
CA SER A 440 -13.34 13.75 -27.28
C SER A 440 -11.94 13.78 -26.66
N ALA A 441 -11.22 12.66 -26.68
CA ALA A 441 -9.92 12.49 -26.05
C ALA A 441 -8.76 12.81 -27.01
N THR A 442 -7.66 13.29 -26.45
CA THR A 442 -6.39 13.47 -27.18
C THR A 442 -5.89 12.14 -27.73
N LYS A 443 -5.46 12.12 -28.99
CA LYS A 443 -5.05 10.92 -29.73
C LYS A 443 -3.58 10.55 -29.45
N PRO A 444 -3.30 9.36 -28.87
CA PRO A 444 -1.94 8.88 -28.66
C PRO A 444 -1.37 8.19 -29.91
N THR A 445 -0.11 7.78 -29.84
CA THR A 445 0.47 6.88 -30.85
C THR A 445 -0.02 5.43 -30.66
N LYS A 446 0.00 4.65 -31.75
CA LYS A 446 -0.26 3.20 -31.68
C LYS A 446 0.69 2.49 -30.72
N ALA A 447 1.96 2.92 -30.64
CA ALA A 447 2.90 2.38 -29.67
C ALA A 447 2.45 2.63 -28.22
N ALA A 448 1.97 3.83 -27.89
CA ALA A 448 1.53 4.13 -26.53
C ALA A 448 0.35 3.26 -26.08
N ILE A 449 -0.60 2.98 -26.98
CA ILE A 449 -1.71 2.04 -26.73
C ILE A 449 -1.17 0.64 -26.49
N ARG A 450 -0.33 0.10 -27.39
CA ARG A 450 0.24 -1.24 -27.25
C ARG A 450 1.13 -1.39 -26.01
N VAL A 451 1.86 -0.33 -25.62
CA VAL A 451 2.64 -0.30 -24.37
C VAL A 451 1.70 -0.36 -23.17
N ASN A 452 0.59 0.37 -23.18
CA ASN A 452 -0.43 0.23 -22.13
C ASN A 452 -0.98 -1.19 -22.06
N ASP A 453 -1.33 -1.82 -23.19
CA ASP A 453 -1.83 -3.20 -23.22
C ASP A 453 -0.79 -4.21 -22.66
N LEU A 454 0.49 -3.99 -22.95
CA LEU A 454 1.58 -4.77 -22.36
C LEU A 454 1.63 -4.60 -20.84
N LEU A 455 1.50 -3.38 -20.34
CA LEU A 455 1.52 -3.10 -18.90
C LEU A 455 0.28 -3.64 -18.18
N GLU A 456 -0.90 -3.62 -18.81
CA GLU A 456 -2.10 -4.31 -18.32
C GLU A 456 -1.85 -5.82 -18.23
N THR A 457 -1.26 -6.42 -19.28
CA THR A 457 -0.87 -7.83 -19.27
C THR A 457 0.11 -8.17 -18.15
N ILE A 458 1.10 -7.30 -17.89
CA ILE A 458 2.06 -7.50 -16.79
C ILE A 458 1.34 -7.44 -15.45
N THR A 459 0.42 -6.49 -15.27
CA THR A 459 -0.38 -6.34 -14.03
C THR A 459 -1.15 -7.63 -13.72
N GLU A 460 -1.82 -8.20 -14.73
CA GLU A 460 -2.57 -9.45 -14.55
C GLU A 460 -1.69 -10.65 -14.16
N ARG A 461 -0.40 -10.67 -14.53
CA ARG A 461 0.51 -11.76 -14.17
C ARG A 461 0.87 -11.79 -12.68
N TYR A 462 1.05 -10.64 -12.05
CA TYR A 462 1.51 -10.57 -10.65
C TYR A 462 0.41 -10.21 -9.65
N ARG A 463 -0.77 -9.76 -10.12
CA ARG A 463 -1.95 -9.51 -9.29
C ARG A 463 -2.30 -10.69 -8.35
N PRO A 464 -2.27 -11.97 -8.80
CA PRO A 464 -2.65 -13.11 -7.96
C PRO A 464 -1.62 -13.53 -6.89
N LEU A 465 -0.40 -12.96 -6.92
CA LEU A 465 0.64 -13.33 -5.95
C LEU A 465 0.16 -13.07 -4.52
N SER A 466 0.56 -13.90 -3.56
CA SER A 466 0.27 -13.66 -2.14
C SER A 466 1.32 -12.78 -1.47
N SER A 467 2.56 -12.74 -2.00
CA SER A 467 3.65 -11.99 -1.40
C SER A 467 3.69 -10.54 -1.87
N PHE A 468 3.51 -9.61 -0.94
CA PHE A 468 3.73 -8.17 -1.15
C PHE A 468 5.09 -7.86 -1.79
N SER A 469 6.17 -8.41 -1.22
CA SER A 469 7.53 -8.13 -1.70
C SER A 469 7.71 -8.54 -3.17
N GLN A 470 7.02 -9.61 -3.59
CA GLN A 470 7.05 -10.06 -4.97
C GLN A 470 6.24 -9.13 -5.89
N LYS A 471 5.02 -8.74 -5.48
CA LYS A 471 4.21 -7.74 -6.20
C LYS A 471 4.96 -6.43 -6.41
N LEU A 472 5.59 -5.92 -5.36
CA LEU A 472 6.34 -4.67 -5.43
C LEU A 472 7.55 -4.76 -6.38
N ARG A 473 8.24 -5.92 -6.40
CA ARG A 473 9.34 -6.18 -7.33
C ARG A 473 8.86 -6.21 -8.79
N PHE A 474 7.71 -6.82 -9.08
CA PHE A 474 7.12 -6.77 -10.42
C PHE A 474 6.76 -5.34 -10.85
N LEU A 475 6.09 -4.59 -9.96
CA LEU A 475 5.75 -3.19 -10.19
C LEU A 475 7.00 -2.35 -10.53
N ILE A 476 8.03 -2.40 -9.69
CA ILE A 476 9.22 -1.55 -9.85
C ILE A 476 10.15 -2.05 -10.96
N ASP A 477 10.53 -3.33 -10.92
CA ASP A 477 11.59 -3.85 -11.79
C ASP A 477 11.14 -4.10 -13.23
N ILE A 478 9.82 -4.18 -13.47
CA ILE A 478 9.24 -4.43 -14.79
C ILE A 478 8.31 -3.28 -15.21
N GLN A 479 7.19 -3.07 -14.52
CA GLN A 479 6.15 -2.13 -14.98
C GLN A 479 6.64 -0.67 -15.03
N ILE A 480 7.19 -0.15 -13.93
CA ILE A 480 7.79 1.19 -13.86
C ILE A 480 9.00 1.29 -14.80
N THR A 481 9.81 0.23 -14.91
CA THR A 481 10.95 0.21 -15.85
C THR A 481 10.51 0.39 -17.31
N ILE A 482 9.39 -0.20 -17.73
CA ILE A 482 8.85 -0.02 -19.09
C ILE A 482 8.29 1.40 -19.26
N PHE A 483 7.59 1.93 -18.26
CA PHE A 483 7.17 3.33 -18.26
C PHE A 483 8.34 4.30 -18.43
N ASP A 484 9.43 4.09 -17.69
CA ASP A 484 10.64 4.91 -17.75
C ASP A 484 11.28 4.84 -19.14
N GLN A 485 11.41 3.65 -19.73
CA GLN A 485 11.97 3.50 -21.07
C GLN A 485 11.12 4.19 -22.14
N PHE A 486 9.79 4.09 -22.04
CA PHE A 486 8.91 4.78 -22.97
C PHE A 486 8.93 6.30 -22.76
N HIS A 487 9.01 6.77 -21.51
CA HIS A 487 9.16 8.19 -21.19
C HIS A 487 10.42 8.76 -21.82
N GLU A 488 11.54 8.07 -21.63
CA GLU A 488 12.84 8.44 -22.19
C GLU A 488 12.80 8.50 -23.72
N ARG A 489 12.12 7.54 -24.37
CA ARG A 489 11.90 7.59 -25.82
C ARG A 489 11.12 8.83 -26.24
N LEU A 490 10.02 9.16 -25.57
CA LEU A 490 9.21 10.33 -25.88
C LEU A 490 10.01 11.63 -25.66
N ARG A 491 10.77 11.70 -24.56
CA ARG A 491 11.66 12.82 -24.25
C ARG A 491 12.75 13.00 -25.31
N SER A 492 13.42 11.91 -25.70
CA SER A 492 14.43 11.91 -26.75
C SER A 492 13.84 12.35 -28.10
N GLY A 493 12.62 11.91 -28.44
CA GLY A 493 11.90 12.35 -29.62
C GLY A 493 11.63 13.86 -29.64
N LEU A 494 11.23 14.43 -28.50
CA LEU A 494 11.05 15.88 -28.34
C LEU A 494 12.37 16.64 -28.48
N GLU A 495 13.45 16.14 -27.88
CA GLU A 495 14.78 16.76 -27.95
C GLU A 495 15.35 16.71 -29.36
N ALA A 496 15.15 15.62 -30.09
CA ALA A 496 15.53 15.51 -31.50
C ALA A 496 14.79 16.56 -32.36
N TYR A 497 13.49 16.74 -32.15
CA TYR A 497 12.73 17.80 -32.82
C TYR A 497 13.29 19.20 -32.53
N LEU A 498 13.57 19.51 -31.26
CA LEU A 498 14.14 20.81 -30.86
C LEU A 498 15.54 21.04 -31.45
N ALA A 499 16.39 20.02 -31.47
CA ALA A 499 17.72 20.10 -32.06
C ALA A 499 17.65 20.41 -33.56
N MET A 500 16.77 19.71 -34.30
CA MET A 500 16.56 19.90 -35.74
C MET A 500 15.96 21.26 -36.09
N THR A 501 15.06 21.79 -35.26
CA THR A 501 14.38 23.08 -35.50
C THR A 501 15.15 24.30 -34.97
N SER A 502 16.24 24.08 -34.23
CA SER A 502 17.10 25.15 -33.72
C SER A 502 17.83 25.93 -34.83
N THR A 503 18.20 27.18 -34.57
CA THR A 503 18.96 28.02 -35.53
C THR A 503 20.31 27.39 -35.92
N ILE A 504 20.96 26.68 -34.99
CA ILE A 504 22.21 25.95 -35.26
C ILE A 504 21.91 24.68 -36.08
N GLY A 505 20.86 23.92 -35.74
CA GLY A 505 20.44 22.74 -36.53
C GLY A 505 20.12 23.08 -37.99
N ARG A 506 19.38 24.18 -38.21
CA ARG A 506 19.03 24.69 -39.54
C ARG A 506 20.24 25.15 -40.36
N THR A 507 21.32 25.63 -39.71
CA THR A 507 22.53 26.07 -40.42
C THR A 507 23.50 24.93 -40.70
N VAL A 508 23.56 23.92 -39.84
CA VAL A 508 24.44 22.75 -39.99
C VAL A 508 23.96 21.79 -41.09
N GLN A 509 22.65 21.63 -41.30
CA GLN A 509 22.09 20.78 -42.35
C GLN A 509 22.07 21.44 -43.74
N GLY A 510 22.43 22.73 -43.83
CA GLY A 510 22.36 23.52 -45.07
C GLY A 510 20.92 23.78 -45.55
N PRO A 511 20.72 24.69 -46.51
CA PRO A 511 19.39 25.03 -47.04
C PRO A 511 18.69 23.88 -47.78
N ALA A 512 19.40 22.77 -48.05
CA ALA A 512 18.88 21.57 -48.70
C ALA A 512 18.59 20.40 -47.74
N GLY A 513 19.00 20.49 -46.45
CA GLY A 513 18.78 19.46 -45.44
C GLY A 513 17.78 19.86 -44.34
N ALA A 514 17.36 21.12 -44.29
CA ALA A 514 16.16 21.52 -43.56
C ALA A 514 14.94 21.02 -44.34
N ASP A 515 14.57 19.75 -44.14
CA ASP A 515 13.37 19.19 -44.76
C ASP A 515 12.18 20.11 -44.46
N ALA A 516 11.47 20.55 -45.50
CA ALA A 516 10.16 21.20 -45.40
C ALA A 516 9.12 20.37 -44.60
N SER A 517 9.47 19.12 -44.25
CA SER A 517 8.75 18.20 -43.36
C SER A 517 8.78 18.57 -41.86
N LEU A 518 9.58 19.55 -41.43
CA LEU A 518 9.70 19.91 -40.01
C LEU A 518 8.94 21.17 -39.60
N GLU A 519 8.40 21.92 -40.56
CA GLU A 519 7.60 23.13 -40.34
C GLU A 519 6.10 22.87 -40.61
N GLY A 520 5.24 23.72 -40.05
CA GLY A 520 3.78 23.60 -40.18
C GLY A 520 3.21 22.30 -39.60
N VAL A 521 2.19 21.76 -40.26
CA VAL A 521 1.41 20.59 -39.78
C VAL A 521 2.28 19.35 -39.52
N SER A 522 3.32 19.10 -40.33
CA SER A 522 4.19 17.94 -40.14
C SER A 522 5.09 18.05 -38.90
N GLY A 523 5.55 19.27 -38.57
CA GLY A 523 6.22 19.54 -37.30
C GLY A 523 5.29 19.37 -36.10
N LEU A 524 4.06 19.89 -36.22
CA LEU A 524 3.01 19.73 -35.21
C LEU A 524 2.66 18.26 -34.98
N GLU A 525 2.61 17.43 -36.03
CA GLU A 525 2.35 16.00 -35.91
C GLU A 525 3.39 15.31 -35.01
N ARG A 526 4.68 15.62 -35.19
CA ARG A 526 5.75 15.06 -34.34
C ARG A 526 5.60 15.45 -32.88
N LEU A 527 5.22 16.70 -32.61
CA LEU A 527 4.94 17.18 -31.26
C LEU A 527 3.69 16.52 -30.66
N CYS A 528 2.63 16.37 -31.46
CA CYS A 528 1.38 15.71 -31.04
C CYS A 528 1.58 14.23 -30.72
N ARG A 529 2.47 13.52 -31.42
CA ARG A 529 2.84 12.13 -31.07
C ARG A 529 3.39 12.04 -29.65
N VAL A 530 4.25 12.98 -29.25
CA VAL A 530 4.80 13.05 -27.88
C VAL A 530 3.74 13.47 -26.88
N TYR A 531 3.04 14.59 -27.15
CA TYR A 531 2.02 15.14 -26.25
C TYR A 531 0.90 14.13 -25.97
N GLY A 532 0.30 13.57 -27.03
CA GLY A 532 -0.84 12.65 -26.90
C GLY A 532 -0.47 11.33 -26.23
N SER A 533 0.72 10.79 -26.54
CA SER A 533 1.22 9.58 -25.86
C SER A 533 1.51 9.84 -24.38
N ALA A 534 2.06 11.02 -24.05
CA ALA A 534 2.35 11.38 -22.68
C ALA A 534 1.09 11.60 -21.85
N GLU A 535 0.10 12.32 -22.39
CA GLU A 535 -1.21 12.52 -21.76
C GLU A 535 -1.95 11.20 -21.55
N TYR A 536 -1.94 10.31 -22.55
CA TYR A 536 -2.61 9.02 -22.48
C TYR A 536 -2.07 8.15 -21.34
N LEU A 537 -0.75 7.99 -21.25
CA LEU A 537 -0.14 7.17 -20.20
C LEU A 537 -0.20 7.84 -18.81
N GLU A 538 -0.13 9.17 -18.74
CA GLU A 538 -0.39 9.90 -17.49
C GLU A 538 -1.79 9.59 -16.94
N ARG A 539 -2.81 9.61 -17.82
CA ARG A 539 -4.19 9.30 -17.42
C ARG A 539 -4.34 7.84 -17.00
N LYS A 540 -3.74 6.90 -17.75
CA LYS A 540 -3.76 5.47 -17.39
C LYS A 540 -3.11 5.19 -16.03
N MET A 541 -2.01 5.86 -15.71
CA MET A 541 -1.41 5.78 -14.38
C MET A 541 -2.32 6.36 -13.28
N GLN A 542 -3.06 7.43 -13.55
CA GLN A 542 -4.06 7.96 -12.61
C GLN A 542 -5.23 6.97 -12.42
N ASP A 543 -5.68 6.32 -13.49
CA ASP A 543 -6.72 5.30 -13.42
C ASP A 543 -6.24 4.10 -12.57
N TRP A 544 -4.99 3.63 -12.76
CA TRP A 544 -4.40 2.57 -11.94
C TRP A 544 -4.17 2.98 -10.49
N SER A 545 -3.82 4.23 -10.21
CA SER A 545 -3.75 4.72 -8.83
C SER A 545 -5.09 4.61 -8.09
N ASN A 546 -6.22 4.52 -8.81
CA ASN A 546 -7.55 4.33 -8.24
C ASN A 546 -8.05 2.87 -8.32
N ASP A 547 -7.28 1.94 -8.89
CA ASP A 547 -7.65 0.52 -8.93
C ASP A 547 -7.44 -0.13 -7.56
N VAL A 548 -8.38 -0.98 -7.16
CA VAL A 548 -8.44 -1.58 -5.81
C VAL A 548 -7.14 -2.28 -5.45
N PHE A 549 -6.58 -3.03 -6.41
CA PHE A 549 -5.34 -3.77 -6.20
C PHE A 549 -4.14 -2.86 -5.89
N PHE A 550 -4.01 -1.74 -6.60
CA PHE A 550 -2.91 -0.80 -6.36
C PHE A 550 -3.14 0.01 -5.08
N LEU A 551 -4.38 0.31 -4.71
CA LEU A 551 -4.72 0.93 -3.44
C LEU A 551 -4.38 0.01 -2.24
N GLU A 552 -4.68 -1.28 -2.34
CA GLU A 552 -4.29 -2.29 -1.34
C GLU A 552 -2.77 -2.44 -1.26
N LEU A 553 -2.09 -2.48 -2.41
CA LEU A 553 -0.63 -2.55 -2.44
C LEU A 553 0.02 -1.28 -1.84
N TRP A 554 -0.60 -0.12 -2.05
CA TRP A 554 -0.15 1.14 -1.47
C TRP A 554 -0.37 1.19 0.04
N SER A 555 -1.54 0.75 0.54
CA SER A 555 -1.82 0.74 1.98
C SER A 555 -0.89 -0.22 2.72
N GLU A 556 -0.65 -1.41 2.18
CA GLU A 556 0.30 -2.37 2.74
C GLU A 556 1.74 -1.82 2.72
N LEU A 557 2.12 -1.10 1.66
CA LEU A 557 3.42 -0.42 1.59
C LEU A 557 3.56 0.60 2.72
N GLN A 558 2.56 1.45 2.95
CA GLN A 558 2.59 2.45 4.00
C GLN A 558 2.67 1.81 5.40
N GLU A 559 1.89 0.74 5.64
CA GLU A 559 1.93 0.02 6.90
C GLU A 559 3.32 -0.58 7.18
N ARG A 560 3.91 -1.24 6.18
CA ARG A 560 5.26 -1.81 6.31
C ARG A 560 6.33 -0.75 6.53
N VAL A 561 6.21 0.41 5.89
CA VAL A 561 7.15 1.53 6.11
C VAL A 561 7.03 2.07 7.53
N LYS A 562 5.80 2.23 8.06
CA LYS A 562 5.58 2.61 9.47
C LYS A 562 6.14 1.59 10.46
N GLN A 563 6.03 0.30 10.16
CA GLN A 563 6.59 -0.76 11.00
C GLN A 563 8.13 -0.82 10.92
N ASN A 564 8.71 -0.51 9.76
CA ASN A 564 10.14 -0.60 9.51
C ASN A 564 10.92 0.67 9.87
N SER A 565 10.27 1.83 10.03
CA SER A 565 10.92 3.10 10.45
C SER A 565 11.70 2.95 11.77
N HIS A 566 11.19 2.12 12.69
CA HIS A 566 11.83 1.85 13.98
C HIS A 566 12.94 0.79 13.92
N THR A 567 13.01 -0.03 12.86
CA THR A 567 13.92 -1.19 12.79
C THR A 567 14.99 -1.10 11.71
N GLY A 568 14.88 -0.15 10.77
CA GLY A 568 15.81 0.02 9.65
C GLY A 568 15.81 -1.14 8.66
N ARG A 569 14.79 -2.01 8.71
CA ARG A 569 14.68 -3.18 7.83
C ARG A 569 14.21 -2.76 6.43
N PRO A 570 14.64 -3.48 5.38
CA PRO A 570 14.15 -3.24 4.02
C PRO A 570 12.63 -3.46 3.95
N VAL A 571 11.95 -2.62 3.16
CA VAL A 571 10.48 -2.58 3.05
C VAL A 571 9.96 -3.81 2.32
N ALA A 572 10.69 -4.23 1.29
CA ALA A 572 10.40 -5.40 0.48
C ALA A 572 11.70 -6.05 0.02
N GLY A 573 12.01 -7.24 0.55
CA GLY A 573 13.22 -7.97 0.17
C GLY A 573 14.50 -7.19 0.49
N CYS A 574 15.17 -6.66 -0.54
CA CYS A 574 16.39 -5.86 -0.42
C CYS A 574 16.18 -4.34 -0.62
N MET A 575 14.96 -3.88 -0.92
CA MET A 575 14.68 -2.47 -1.23
C MET A 575 14.58 -1.63 0.03
N SER A 576 15.33 -0.53 0.08
CA SER A 576 15.20 0.48 1.14
C SER A 576 13.97 1.37 0.92
N VAL A 577 13.55 2.09 1.96
CA VAL A 577 12.46 3.08 1.86
C VAL A 577 12.78 4.13 0.79
N SER A 578 14.05 4.55 0.70
CA SER A 578 14.49 5.52 -0.29
C SER A 578 14.39 5.01 -1.73
N ASP A 579 14.72 3.74 -1.97
CA ASP A 579 14.65 3.14 -3.30
C ASP A 579 13.20 3.06 -3.78
N VAL A 580 12.28 2.70 -2.86
CA VAL A 580 10.85 2.64 -3.15
C VAL A 580 10.29 4.04 -3.40
N ALA A 581 10.58 5.00 -2.52
CA ALA A 581 10.10 6.38 -2.63
C ALA A 581 10.56 7.06 -3.93
N ALA A 582 11.78 6.79 -4.38
CA ALA A 582 12.30 7.34 -5.64
C ALA A 582 11.59 6.81 -6.90
N ARG A 583 10.90 5.67 -6.81
CA ARG A 583 10.21 5.03 -7.92
C ARG A 583 8.69 5.18 -7.86
N THR A 584 8.13 5.27 -6.65
CA THR A 584 6.69 5.35 -6.44
C THR A 584 6.23 6.77 -6.08
N SER A 585 6.43 7.17 -4.82
CA SER A 585 6.04 8.49 -4.32
C SER A 585 6.94 8.94 -3.18
N SER A 586 7.33 10.22 -3.19
CA SER A 586 8.14 10.83 -2.13
C SER A 586 7.41 10.88 -0.78
N VAL A 587 6.08 10.77 -0.77
CA VAL A 587 5.25 10.70 0.45
C VAL A 587 5.63 9.49 1.31
N VAL A 588 6.10 8.40 0.69
CA VAL A 588 6.58 7.20 1.42
C VAL A 588 7.72 7.53 2.38
N ALA A 589 8.63 8.44 1.99
CA ALA A 589 9.78 8.83 2.81
C ALA A 589 9.46 9.93 3.84
N ASN A 590 8.42 10.74 3.60
CA ASN A 590 8.14 11.96 4.37
C ASN A 590 7.02 11.80 5.41
N ASN A 591 6.43 10.61 5.57
CA ASN A 591 5.31 10.34 6.48
C ASN A 591 5.69 10.29 7.98
N GLU A 592 6.83 10.87 8.37
CA GLU A 592 7.32 10.84 9.76
C GLU A 592 6.67 11.90 10.67
N ASP A 593 6.05 12.98 10.13
CA ASP A 593 5.51 14.07 10.95
C ASP A 593 4.17 14.66 10.43
N GLY A 594 3.10 14.56 11.23
CA GLY A 594 2.04 15.59 11.32
C GLY A 594 0.68 15.32 10.66
N GLU A 595 -0.37 15.41 11.49
CA GLU A 595 -1.83 15.69 11.37
C GLU A 595 -2.61 15.70 10.03
N ASN A 596 -2.00 15.63 8.85
CA ASN A 596 -2.66 15.41 7.55
C ASN A 596 -1.76 14.54 6.66
N PRO A 597 -2.00 13.22 6.57
CA PRO A 597 -1.22 12.39 5.65
C PRO A 597 -1.49 12.90 4.22
N ALA A 598 -0.45 13.37 3.54
CA ALA A 598 -0.57 13.67 2.13
C ALA A 598 -1.03 12.40 1.39
N GLU A 599 -2.11 12.51 0.61
CA GLU A 599 -2.57 11.41 -0.25
C GLU A 599 -1.55 11.23 -1.38
N GLY A 600 -0.64 10.27 -1.21
CA GLY A 600 0.21 9.76 -2.29
C GLY A 600 -0.37 8.51 -2.93
N ALA A 601 0.13 8.14 -4.10
CA ALA A 601 -0.17 6.90 -4.80
C ALA A 601 1.09 6.25 -5.40
N LEU A 602 0.99 4.96 -5.75
CA LEU A 602 2.13 4.16 -6.23
C LEU A 602 2.80 4.70 -7.49
N PHE A 603 2.07 5.39 -8.37
CA PHE A 603 2.58 5.86 -9.66
C PHE A 603 2.91 7.36 -9.69
N ASP A 604 2.87 8.07 -8.56
CA ASP A 604 2.97 9.54 -8.53
C ASP A 604 4.21 10.09 -9.24
N GLU A 605 5.40 9.56 -8.95
CA GLU A 605 6.64 10.09 -9.53
C GLU A 605 6.65 9.86 -11.04
N THR A 606 6.30 8.64 -11.47
CA THR A 606 6.23 8.28 -12.90
C THR A 606 5.16 9.11 -13.62
N ALA A 607 3.96 9.23 -13.08
CA ALA A 607 2.88 10.05 -13.63
C ALA A 607 3.27 11.53 -13.68
N SER A 608 3.98 12.04 -12.67
CA SER A 608 4.48 13.41 -12.64
C SER A 608 5.53 13.66 -13.74
N ALA A 609 6.40 12.68 -14.04
CA ALA A 609 7.38 12.77 -15.11
C ALA A 609 6.70 12.88 -16.48
N TYR A 610 5.66 12.09 -16.73
CA TYR A 610 4.83 12.17 -17.93
C TYR A 610 4.07 13.49 -18.01
N ARG A 611 3.50 13.97 -16.90
CA ARG A 611 2.84 15.28 -16.81
C ARG A 611 3.78 16.43 -17.16
N ARG A 612 5.01 16.41 -16.62
CA ARG A 612 6.05 17.42 -16.95
C ARG A 612 6.38 17.41 -18.44
N LEU A 613 6.52 16.22 -19.05
CA LEU A 613 6.76 16.08 -20.49
C LEU A 613 5.58 16.60 -21.32
N LYS A 614 4.35 16.27 -20.93
CA LYS A 614 3.11 16.78 -21.53
C LYS A 614 3.07 18.31 -21.52
N MET A 615 3.23 18.93 -20.35
CA MET A 615 3.20 20.40 -20.19
C MET A 615 4.30 21.09 -20.99
N ARG A 616 5.52 20.53 -21.00
CA ARG A 616 6.64 21.05 -21.80
C ARG A 616 6.32 20.98 -23.29
N THR A 617 5.76 19.87 -23.77
CA THR A 617 5.41 19.68 -25.18
C THR A 617 4.28 20.63 -25.60
N GLU A 618 3.26 20.83 -24.76
CA GLU A 618 2.18 21.80 -25.00
C GLU A 618 2.72 23.22 -25.19
N SER A 619 3.63 23.65 -24.30
CA SER A 619 4.28 24.96 -24.41
C SER A 619 5.09 25.11 -25.71
N ILE A 620 5.77 24.04 -26.15
CA ILE A 620 6.53 24.04 -27.41
C ILE A 620 5.58 24.11 -28.61
N ILE A 621 4.47 23.38 -28.62
CA ILE A 621 3.43 23.47 -29.66
C ILE A 621 2.95 24.92 -29.78
N ALA A 622 2.54 25.54 -28.66
CA ALA A 622 2.09 26.92 -28.66
C ALA A 622 3.18 27.89 -29.17
N SER A 623 4.42 27.73 -28.71
CA SER A 623 5.54 28.59 -29.17
C SER A 623 5.84 28.45 -30.67
N THR A 624 5.73 27.23 -31.21
CA THR A 624 5.94 26.95 -32.64
C THR A 624 4.86 27.64 -33.47
N MET A 625 3.59 27.52 -33.07
CA MET A 625 2.48 28.19 -33.74
C MET A 625 2.56 29.73 -33.63
N VAL A 626 2.95 30.26 -32.48
CA VAL A 626 3.16 31.72 -32.31
C VAL A 626 4.26 32.22 -33.24
N SER A 627 5.39 31.50 -33.33
CA SER A 627 6.47 31.85 -34.26
C SER A 627 6.02 31.76 -35.73
N SER A 628 5.23 30.74 -36.07
CA SER A 628 4.63 30.55 -37.39
C SER A 628 3.73 31.74 -37.76
N ALA A 629 2.76 32.06 -36.89
CA ALA A 629 1.82 33.17 -37.08
C ALA A 629 2.52 34.54 -37.19
N GLN A 630 3.51 34.82 -36.33
CA GLN A 630 4.27 36.07 -36.40
C GLN A 630 5.09 36.17 -37.69
N SER A 631 5.68 35.06 -38.14
CA SER A 631 6.40 35.02 -39.43
C SER A 631 5.46 35.29 -40.60
N ALA A 632 4.27 34.68 -40.60
CA ALA A 632 3.23 34.89 -41.60
C ALA A 632 2.70 36.33 -41.64
N LEU A 633 2.66 37.03 -40.49
CA LEU A 633 2.23 38.43 -40.38
C LEU A 633 3.31 39.46 -40.76
N ARG A 634 4.57 39.05 -41.01
CA ARG A 634 5.64 40.02 -41.31
C ARG A 634 5.33 40.91 -42.50
N ALA A 635 4.83 40.33 -43.60
CA ALA A 635 4.46 41.10 -44.79
C ALA A 635 3.34 42.11 -44.50
N TYR A 636 2.38 41.72 -43.66
CA TYR A 636 1.27 42.59 -43.25
C TYR A 636 1.75 43.82 -42.46
N THR A 637 2.79 43.69 -41.64
CA THR A 637 3.34 44.84 -40.89
C THR A 637 4.04 45.87 -41.77
N LEU A 638 4.36 45.55 -43.02
CA LEU A 638 5.02 46.46 -43.97
C LEU A 638 4.04 47.35 -44.72
N ILE A 639 2.73 47.14 -44.57
CA ILE A 639 1.70 48.00 -45.20
C ILE A 639 1.78 49.40 -44.60
N SER A 640 2.04 50.40 -45.45
CA SER A 640 2.11 51.82 -45.06
C SER A 640 0.97 52.66 -45.63
N THR A 641 0.04 52.06 -46.39
CA THR A 641 -1.02 52.77 -47.12
C THR A 641 -2.29 53.01 -46.30
N TRP A 642 -2.27 52.72 -44.99
CA TRP A 642 -3.41 52.82 -44.07
C TRP A 642 -4.12 54.18 -44.05
N SER A 643 -3.40 55.27 -44.33
CA SER A 643 -3.95 56.63 -44.38
C SER A 643 -4.46 57.05 -45.76
N SER A 644 -4.13 56.32 -46.82
CA SER A 644 -4.41 56.68 -48.23
C SER A 644 -5.31 55.69 -48.97
N LEU A 645 -5.88 54.72 -48.26
CA LEU A 645 -6.85 53.77 -48.82
C LEU A 645 -8.10 54.51 -49.30
N SER A 646 -8.45 54.31 -50.58
CA SER A 646 -9.65 54.90 -51.17
C SER A 646 -10.91 54.16 -50.69
N PRO A 647 -12.03 54.87 -50.49
CA PRO A 647 -13.30 54.21 -50.17
C PRO A 647 -13.71 53.28 -51.33
N PRO A 648 -14.34 52.13 -51.04
CA PRO A 648 -14.73 51.18 -52.08
C PRO A 648 -15.67 51.84 -53.10
N ALA A 649 -15.39 51.64 -54.38
CA ALA A 649 -16.15 52.27 -55.48
C ALA A 649 -17.59 51.76 -55.63
N ASN A 650 -17.98 50.71 -54.89
CA ASN A 650 -19.32 50.12 -54.92
C ASN A 650 -20.13 50.50 -53.67
N THR A 651 -21.27 51.16 -53.88
CA THR A 651 -22.27 51.59 -52.88
C THR A 651 -23.09 50.44 -52.26
N SER A 652 -22.52 49.25 -52.19
CA SER A 652 -23.10 48.09 -51.51
C SER A 652 -22.20 47.63 -50.37
N GLY A 653 -21.96 48.54 -49.40
CA GLY A 653 -21.67 48.25 -47.99
C GLY A 653 -20.58 47.23 -47.57
N GLN A 654 -19.83 46.62 -48.48
CA GLN A 654 -18.91 45.52 -48.16
C GLN A 654 -17.54 45.75 -48.79
N LEU A 655 -16.54 46.05 -47.95
CA LEU A 655 -15.15 45.68 -48.23
C LEU A 655 -15.05 44.16 -48.03
N SER A 656 -15.28 43.37 -49.08
CA SER A 656 -15.35 41.89 -49.00
C SER A 656 -14.01 41.17 -49.18
N HIS A 657 -12.88 41.87 -49.30
CA HIS A 657 -11.60 41.23 -49.57
C HIS A 657 -10.60 41.59 -48.48
N SER A 658 -10.09 40.56 -47.80
CA SER A 658 -8.97 40.67 -46.88
C SER A 658 -7.73 41.21 -47.61
N SER A 659 -6.85 41.89 -46.87
CA SER A 659 -5.57 42.35 -47.40
C SER A 659 -4.77 41.17 -47.97
N ILE A 660 -4.17 41.34 -49.16
CA ILE A 660 -3.46 40.26 -49.87
C ILE A 660 -2.27 39.75 -49.03
N GLU A 661 -1.66 40.64 -48.25
CA GLU A 661 -0.56 40.38 -47.34
C GLU A 661 -0.96 39.48 -46.15
N LEU A 662 -2.26 39.26 -45.89
CA LEU A 662 -2.76 38.29 -44.91
C LEU A 662 -3.00 36.88 -45.49
N ALA A 663 -2.84 36.69 -46.80
CA ALA A 663 -3.15 35.41 -47.44
C ALA A 663 -2.37 34.23 -46.84
N ILE A 664 -1.15 34.45 -46.35
CA ILE A 664 -0.32 33.41 -45.73
C ILE A 664 -0.92 32.97 -44.39
N ILE A 665 -1.20 33.91 -43.47
CA ILE A 665 -1.76 33.57 -42.15
C ILE A 665 -3.17 33.00 -42.25
N LEU A 666 -4.01 33.53 -43.15
CA LEU A 666 -5.37 33.04 -43.37
C LEU A 666 -5.41 31.62 -43.98
N ARG A 667 -4.28 31.14 -44.52
CA ARG A 667 -4.13 29.77 -45.02
C ARG A 667 -3.50 28.85 -43.97
N GLU A 668 -2.43 29.28 -43.32
CA GLU A 668 -1.61 28.44 -42.45
C GLU A 668 -2.25 28.22 -41.08
N LEU A 669 -2.75 29.29 -40.46
CA LEU A 669 -3.35 29.24 -39.13
C LEU A 669 -4.55 28.27 -39.02
N PRO A 670 -5.57 28.33 -39.91
CA PRO A 670 -6.69 27.39 -39.83
C PRO A 670 -6.28 25.94 -40.19
N ALA A 671 -5.26 25.74 -41.03
CA ALA A 671 -4.76 24.40 -41.35
C ALA A 671 -4.08 23.75 -40.14
N GLU A 672 -3.24 24.50 -39.43
CA GLU A 672 -2.59 24.07 -38.18
C GLU A 672 -3.62 23.80 -37.08
N ILE A 673 -4.58 24.71 -36.87
CA ILE A 673 -5.61 24.56 -35.83
C ILE A 673 -6.56 23.41 -36.13
N SER A 674 -7.01 23.25 -37.38
CA SER A 674 -7.88 22.14 -37.77
C SER A 674 -7.18 20.80 -37.59
N PHE A 675 -5.87 20.75 -37.85
CA PHE A 675 -5.06 19.56 -37.56
C PHE A 675 -5.03 19.25 -36.06
N LEU A 676 -4.76 20.25 -35.21
CA LEU A 676 -4.78 20.07 -33.76
C LEU A 676 -6.17 19.72 -33.23
N HIS A 677 -7.24 20.28 -33.78
CA HIS A 677 -8.62 20.00 -33.38
C HIS A 677 -8.99 18.52 -33.58
N ARG A 678 -8.45 17.87 -34.62
CA ARG A 678 -8.65 16.42 -34.85
C ARG A 678 -7.87 15.53 -33.87
N LEU A 679 -6.89 16.08 -33.16
CA LEU A 679 -5.92 15.34 -32.37
C LEU A 679 -6.00 15.60 -30.87
N LEU A 680 -6.34 16.81 -30.46
CA LEU A 680 -6.31 17.24 -29.07
C LEU A 680 -7.72 17.28 -28.49
N ALA A 681 -7.83 16.97 -27.19
CA ALA A 681 -9.03 17.30 -26.44
C ALA A 681 -9.29 18.82 -26.44
N MET A 682 -10.54 19.22 -26.20
CA MET A 682 -10.93 20.64 -26.31
C MET A 682 -10.19 21.55 -25.32
N ALA A 683 -9.86 21.06 -24.11
CA ALA A 683 -9.16 21.86 -23.11
C ALA A 683 -7.74 22.28 -23.58
N PRO A 684 -6.82 21.36 -23.95
CA PRO A 684 -5.51 21.75 -24.48
C PRO A 684 -5.61 22.53 -25.79
N LEU A 685 -6.55 22.19 -26.70
CA LEU A 685 -6.77 22.96 -27.92
C LEU A 685 -7.07 24.43 -27.62
N ARG A 686 -8.01 24.71 -26.71
CA ARG A 686 -8.36 26.08 -26.31
C ARG A 686 -7.18 26.81 -25.68
N ARG A 687 -6.40 26.15 -24.83
CA ARG A 687 -5.22 26.78 -24.19
C ARG A 687 -4.19 27.22 -25.23
N ILE A 688 -3.85 26.33 -26.16
CA ILE A 688 -2.88 26.61 -27.24
C ILE A 688 -3.42 27.74 -28.14
N THR A 689 -4.64 27.59 -28.66
CA THR A 689 -5.24 28.58 -29.58
C THR A 689 -5.38 29.96 -28.92
N ARG A 690 -5.78 30.02 -27.64
CA ARG A 690 -5.83 31.28 -26.89
C ARG A 690 -4.47 31.98 -26.84
N GLN A 691 -3.41 31.24 -26.55
CA GLN A 691 -2.05 31.79 -26.50
C GLN A 691 -1.60 32.32 -27.86
N VAL A 692 -1.95 31.62 -28.95
CA VAL A 692 -1.68 32.06 -30.32
C VAL A 692 -2.44 33.35 -30.66
N LEU A 693 -3.75 33.40 -30.39
CA LEU A 693 -4.60 34.58 -30.63
C LEU A 693 -4.12 35.81 -29.85
N LEU A 694 -3.78 35.66 -28.57
CA LEU A 694 -3.24 36.76 -27.76
C LEU A 694 -1.89 37.26 -28.28
N SER A 695 -1.06 36.36 -28.81
CA SER A 695 0.21 36.72 -29.43
C SER A 695 0.00 37.46 -30.76
N ILE A 696 -0.97 37.05 -31.56
CA ILE A 696 -1.40 37.75 -32.79
C ILE A 696 -1.94 39.13 -32.44
N GLN A 697 -2.82 39.24 -31.43
CA GLN A 697 -3.36 40.50 -30.94
C GLN A 697 -2.23 41.48 -30.59
N THR A 698 -1.28 41.02 -29.77
CA THR A 698 -0.14 41.85 -29.34
C THR A 698 0.71 42.27 -30.54
N TYR A 699 0.96 41.34 -31.47
CA TYR A 699 1.75 41.61 -32.66
C TYR A 699 1.12 42.65 -33.59
N ILE A 700 -0.19 42.55 -33.85
CA ILE A 700 -0.94 43.51 -34.68
C ILE A 700 -1.05 44.87 -33.96
N TRP A 701 -1.32 44.85 -32.65
CA TRP A 701 -1.38 46.07 -31.83
C TRP A 701 -0.07 46.87 -31.92
N ASP A 702 1.06 46.23 -31.63
CA ASP A 702 2.36 46.89 -31.53
C ASP A 702 2.99 47.26 -32.88
N ASN A 703 2.70 46.52 -33.94
CA ASN A 703 3.37 46.70 -35.24
C ASN A 703 2.50 47.32 -36.32
N VAL A 704 1.17 47.25 -36.20
CA VAL A 704 0.24 47.81 -37.19
C VAL A 704 -0.51 48.99 -36.59
N LEU A 705 -1.33 48.75 -35.55
CA LEU A 705 -2.22 49.76 -34.97
C LEU A 705 -1.45 50.95 -34.39
N MET A 706 -0.43 50.70 -33.56
CA MET A 706 0.31 51.77 -32.88
C MET A 706 1.33 52.49 -33.77
N ARG A 707 1.77 51.87 -34.87
CA ARG A 707 2.83 52.40 -35.76
C ARG A 707 2.31 53.18 -36.96
N ASN A 708 1.03 53.04 -37.30
CA ASN A 708 0.45 53.67 -38.47
C ASN A 708 -0.61 54.71 -38.12
N THR A 709 -1.03 55.45 -39.15
CA THR A 709 -2.20 56.33 -39.12
C THR A 709 -3.25 55.84 -40.08
N PHE A 710 -4.52 56.00 -39.72
CA PHE A 710 -5.64 55.40 -40.44
C PHE A 710 -6.63 56.46 -40.93
N SER A 711 -7.03 56.34 -42.18
CA SER A 711 -8.28 56.95 -42.67
C SER A 711 -9.49 56.12 -42.22
N ALA A 712 -10.70 56.64 -42.35
CA ALA A 712 -11.92 55.84 -42.11
C ALA A 712 -11.93 54.51 -42.87
N SER A 713 -11.52 54.52 -44.15
CA SER A 713 -11.44 53.31 -44.97
C SER A 713 -10.32 52.36 -44.51
N GLY A 714 -9.17 52.89 -44.09
CA GLY A 714 -8.08 52.07 -43.54
C GLY A 714 -8.42 51.43 -42.19
N ALA A 715 -9.12 52.16 -41.31
CA ALA A 715 -9.62 51.62 -40.05
C ALA A 715 -10.64 50.49 -40.28
N SER A 716 -11.52 50.65 -41.27
CA SER A 716 -12.52 49.64 -41.63
C SER A 716 -11.87 48.40 -42.24
N GLN A 717 -10.81 48.57 -43.05
CA GLN A 717 -10.04 47.44 -43.59
C GLN A 717 -9.32 46.66 -42.49
N LEU A 718 -8.68 47.34 -41.52
CA LEU A 718 -8.01 46.67 -40.40
C LEU A 718 -9.02 45.89 -39.52
N CYS A 719 -10.22 46.44 -39.34
CA CYS A 719 -11.31 45.74 -38.65
C CYS A 719 -11.72 44.46 -39.39
N CYS A 720 -11.98 44.57 -40.70
CA CYS A 720 -12.32 43.43 -41.55
C CYS A 720 -11.21 42.36 -41.54
N ASP A 721 -9.95 42.76 -41.62
CA ASP A 721 -8.80 41.88 -41.58
C ASP A 721 -8.71 41.06 -40.27
N VAL A 722 -8.96 41.70 -39.12
CA VAL A 722 -8.97 41.03 -37.80
C VAL A 722 -10.19 40.13 -37.64
N ASP A 723 -11.37 40.57 -38.13
CA ASP A 723 -12.58 39.75 -38.13
C ASP A 723 -12.37 38.48 -38.98
N ASN A 724 -11.72 38.58 -40.14
CA ASN A 724 -11.36 37.43 -40.98
C ASN A 724 -10.43 36.45 -40.25
N ILE A 725 -9.43 36.94 -39.49
CA ILE A 725 -8.55 36.08 -38.68
C ILE A 725 -9.35 35.35 -37.59
N CYS A 726 -10.24 36.05 -36.88
CA CYS A 726 -11.11 35.44 -35.87
C CYS A 726 -12.04 34.38 -36.48
N GLU A 727 -12.67 34.67 -37.61
CA GLU A 727 -13.59 33.77 -38.29
C GLU A 727 -12.91 32.47 -38.73
N VAL A 728 -11.72 32.54 -39.35
CA VAL A 728 -11.01 31.31 -39.77
C VAL A 728 -10.58 30.45 -38.58
N VAL A 729 -10.25 31.06 -37.43
CA VAL A 729 -9.90 30.33 -36.21
C VAL A 729 -11.14 29.70 -35.56
N ASP A 730 -12.24 30.43 -35.48
CA ASP A 730 -13.49 29.91 -34.93
C ASP A 730 -14.01 28.73 -35.78
N VAL A 731 -13.99 28.85 -37.11
CA VAL A 731 -14.34 27.73 -38.01
C VAL A 731 -13.41 26.54 -37.80
N ALA A 732 -12.09 26.76 -37.70
CA ALA A 732 -11.11 25.69 -37.50
C ALA A 732 -11.21 25.00 -36.12
N THR A 733 -11.80 25.66 -35.13
CA THR A 733 -12.03 25.10 -33.78
C THR A 733 -13.45 24.55 -33.56
N GLY A 734 -14.33 24.63 -34.57
CA GLY A 734 -15.73 24.21 -34.45
C GLY A 734 -16.62 25.21 -33.71
N ASN A 735 -16.34 26.51 -33.85
CA ASN A 735 -17.03 27.66 -33.23
C ASN A 735 -16.99 27.69 -31.69
N GLY A 736 -16.07 26.95 -31.08
CA GLY A 736 -15.97 26.81 -29.62
C GLY A 736 -14.96 27.72 -28.94
N MET A 737 -14.29 28.62 -29.67
CA MET A 737 -13.20 29.46 -29.17
C MET A 737 -13.62 30.91 -28.86
N GLU A 738 -14.61 31.44 -29.58
CA GLU A 738 -15.03 32.85 -29.50
C GLU A 738 -13.81 33.79 -29.67
N SER A 739 -13.10 33.64 -30.77
CA SER A 739 -11.78 34.26 -31.00
C SER A 739 -11.79 35.78 -30.82
N ARG A 740 -12.92 36.42 -31.14
CA ARG A 740 -13.15 37.86 -30.92
C ARG A 740 -13.06 38.25 -29.44
N ASN A 741 -13.68 37.47 -28.55
CA ASN A 741 -13.64 37.67 -27.10
C ASN A 741 -12.23 37.43 -26.54
N VAL A 742 -11.46 36.52 -27.14
CA VAL A 742 -10.05 36.31 -26.77
C VAL A 742 -9.19 37.52 -27.15
N MET A 743 -9.46 38.12 -28.31
CA MET A 743 -8.77 39.30 -28.82
C MET A 743 -9.47 40.62 -28.42
N GLN A 744 -10.14 40.65 -27.27
CA GLN A 744 -10.98 41.77 -26.84
C GLN A 744 -10.24 43.12 -26.86
N LYS A 745 -8.98 43.16 -26.43
CA LYS A 745 -8.19 44.40 -26.42
C LYS A 745 -8.02 45.01 -27.80
N LEU A 746 -7.73 44.17 -28.80
CA LEU A 746 -7.62 44.65 -30.18
C LEU A 746 -9.00 45.05 -30.71
N VAL A 747 -10.04 44.29 -30.41
CA VAL A 747 -11.42 44.55 -30.86
C VAL A 747 -11.95 45.87 -30.30
N ASP A 748 -11.77 46.13 -29.00
CA ASP A 748 -12.14 47.39 -28.34
C ASP A 748 -11.37 48.58 -28.97
N GLY A 749 -10.08 48.39 -29.23
CA GLY A 749 -9.26 49.40 -29.92
C GLY A 749 -9.74 49.68 -31.34
N LEU A 750 -10.11 48.64 -32.09
CA LEU A 750 -10.65 48.78 -33.45
C LEU A 750 -12.03 49.41 -33.47
N PHE A 751 -12.84 49.23 -32.42
CA PHE A 751 -14.12 49.93 -32.25
C PHE A 751 -13.88 51.44 -32.12
N LEU A 752 -12.97 51.86 -31.23
CA LEU A 752 -12.59 53.28 -31.08
C LEU A 752 -12.01 53.85 -32.39
N LEU A 753 -11.19 53.07 -33.09
CA LEU A 753 -10.63 53.47 -34.37
C LEU A 753 -11.70 53.62 -35.47
N ASN A 754 -12.81 52.86 -35.42
CA ASN A 754 -13.85 52.87 -36.45
C ASN A 754 -15.05 53.79 -36.15
N LEU A 755 -14.98 54.61 -35.10
CA LEU A 755 -16.05 55.57 -34.81
C LEU A 755 -16.33 56.47 -36.02
N LYS A 756 -17.63 56.67 -36.28
CA LYS A 756 -18.11 57.42 -37.46
C LYS A 756 -17.95 58.92 -37.24
N ILE A 757 -17.67 59.63 -38.32
CA ILE A 757 -17.71 61.10 -38.35
C ILE A 757 -19.16 61.48 -38.65
N ILE A 758 -19.92 61.80 -37.60
CA ILE A 758 -21.26 62.38 -37.75
C ILE A 758 -21.06 63.90 -37.85
N PRO A 759 -21.49 64.56 -38.94
CA PRO A 759 -21.49 66.02 -38.99
C PRO A 759 -22.40 66.52 -37.87
N THR A 760 -21.88 67.36 -36.97
CA THR A 760 -22.71 68.09 -36.01
C THR A 760 -23.71 68.96 -36.77
N GLN A 761 -24.91 68.45 -37.01
CA GLN A 761 -26.08 69.30 -37.24
C GLN A 761 -26.49 69.83 -35.87
N GLU A 762 -26.29 71.13 -35.67
CA GLU A 762 -27.09 71.89 -34.72
C GLU A 762 -28.55 71.80 -35.18
N ASP A 763 -29.36 70.94 -34.57
CA ASP A 763 -30.76 71.26 -34.29
C ASP A 763 -31.45 70.27 -33.34
N ASN A 764 -32.39 70.82 -32.59
CA ASN A 764 -33.03 70.32 -31.38
C ASN A 764 -33.99 69.12 -31.54
N ASN A 765 -34.17 68.43 -30.40
CA ASN A 765 -35.35 67.65 -29.97
C ASN A 765 -35.74 66.36 -30.72
N SER A 766 -35.43 65.21 -30.10
CA SER A 766 -36.35 64.08 -30.05
C SER A 766 -36.10 63.17 -28.82
N SER A 767 -37.18 62.91 -28.08
CA SER A 767 -37.30 62.07 -26.87
C SER A 767 -36.87 60.60 -27.04
N PRO A 768 -36.65 59.85 -25.93
CA PRO A 768 -36.01 58.53 -25.97
C PRO A 768 -37.02 57.43 -26.36
N GLY A 769 -36.77 56.76 -27.48
CA GLY A 769 -37.42 55.50 -27.85
C GLY A 769 -36.54 54.34 -27.44
N GLY A 770 -37.05 53.47 -26.56
CA GLY A 770 -36.35 52.28 -26.09
C GLY A 770 -36.10 51.26 -27.20
N GLY A 771 -34.85 50.84 -27.30
CA GLY A 771 -34.34 49.76 -28.12
C GLY A 771 -32.88 49.56 -27.72
N ASP A 772 -32.50 48.32 -27.46
CA ASP A 772 -31.18 47.89 -26.99
C ASP A 772 -30.13 48.17 -28.09
N GLU A 773 -29.62 49.39 -28.16
CA GLU A 773 -28.68 49.83 -29.20
C GLU A 773 -27.51 50.57 -28.56
N THR A 774 -26.30 50.11 -28.88
CA THR A 774 -25.02 50.73 -28.52
C THR A 774 -25.07 52.25 -28.71
N PRO A 775 -24.55 53.06 -27.77
CA PRO A 775 -24.59 54.51 -27.89
C PRO A 775 -23.94 54.93 -29.22
N ASP A 776 -24.69 55.69 -30.03
CA ASP A 776 -24.29 56.20 -31.34
C ASP A 776 -23.18 57.26 -31.17
N LEU A 777 -22.01 56.82 -30.70
CA LEU A 777 -20.88 57.65 -30.29
C LEU A 777 -20.12 58.12 -31.53
N SER A 778 -20.08 59.44 -31.73
CA SER A 778 -19.31 60.04 -32.83
C SER A 778 -17.82 60.15 -32.49
N LEU A 779 -16.95 60.14 -33.51
CA LEU A 779 -15.50 60.28 -33.34
C LEU A 779 -15.11 61.53 -32.52
N TRP A 780 -15.76 62.67 -32.78
CA TRP A 780 -15.49 63.94 -32.09
C TRP A 780 -16.02 63.97 -30.66
N GLU A 781 -17.10 63.26 -30.38
CA GLU A 781 -17.63 63.13 -29.03
C GLU A 781 -16.75 62.22 -28.16
N ALA A 782 -16.24 61.12 -28.74
CA ALA A 782 -15.28 60.25 -28.09
C ALA A 782 -13.96 60.97 -27.78
N GLU A 783 -13.44 61.76 -28.72
CA GLU A 783 -12.24 62.59 -28.52
C GLU A 783 -12.44 63.57 -27.34
N LYS A 784 -13.50 64.37 -27.38
CA LYS A 784 -13.77 65.37 -26.34
C LYS A 784 -13.86 64.74 -24.94
N ARG A 785 -14.50 63.56 -24.82
CA ARG A 785 -14.69 62.86 -23.54
C ARG A 785 -13.42 62.15 -23.07
N LEU A 786 -12.62 61.56 -23.96
CA LEU A 786 -11.37 60.86 -23.60
C LEU A 786 -10.23 61.82 -23.23
N PHE A 787 -10.16 62.99 -23.86
CA PHE A 787 -9.10 63.99 -23.63
C PHE A 787 -9.43 65.03 -22.55
N ALA A 788 -10.67 65.08 -22.04
CA ALA A 788 -11.07 66.04 -21.01
C ALA A 788 -10.36 65.80 -19.66
N ASN A 789 -10.51 64.62 -19.05
CA ASN A 789 -9.77 64.19 -17.87
C ASN A 789 -9.80 62.65 -17.73
N ASN A 790 -9.12 62.10 -16.72
CA ASN A 790 -9.09 60.63 -16.52
C ASN A 790 -10.43 60.05 -16.03
N GLU A 791 -11.25 60.83 -15.33
CA GLU A 791 -12.55 60.39 -14.82
C GLU A 791 -13.57 60.26 -15.95
N SER A 792 -13.61 61.24 -16.86
CA SER A 792 -14.45 61.21 -18.06
C SER A 792 -14.03 60.10 -19.03
N ALA A 793 -12.73 59.86 -19.16
CA ALA A 793 -12.20 58.74 -19.94
C ALA A 793 -12.65 57.38 -19.38
N ARG A 794 -12.56 57.18 -18.06
CA ARG A 794 -13.05 55.96 -17.40
C ARG A 794 -14.56 55.78 -17.55
N SER A 795 -15.33 56.86 -17.41
CA SER A 795 -16.79 56.82 -17.61
C SER A 795 -17.13 56.34 -19.02
N LEU A 796 -16.47 56.90 -20.05
CA LEU A 796 -16.70 56.49 -21.43
C LEU A 796 -16.31 55.03 -21.69
N LEU A 797 -15.16 54.58 -21.17
CA LEU A 797 -14.75 53.17 -21.31
C LEU A 797 -15.74 52.23 -20.60
N ALA A 798 -16.25 52.62 -19.43
CA ALA A 798 -17.29 51.85 -18.73
C ALA A 798 -18.63 51.85 -19.48
N GLU A 799 -19.04 52.98 -20.07
CA GLU A 799 -20.25 53.09 -20.91
C GLU A 799 -20.19 52.19 -22.15
N LEU A 800 -18.99 51.96 -22.70
CA LEU A 800 -18.75 51.08 -23.84
C LEU A 800 -18.45 49.63 -23.45
N ASN A 801 -18.49 49.30 -22.14
CA ASN A 801 -18.08 47.99 -21.59
C ASN A 801 -16.63 47.58 -21.94
N PHE A 802 -15.72 48.54 -22.07
CA PHE A 802 -14.30 48.29 -22.33
C PHE A 802 -13.54 48.09 -21.03
N GLU A 803 -13.39 46.83 -20.63
CA GLU A 803 -12.60 46.44 -19.46
C GLU A 803 -11.11 46.19 -19.80
N SER A 804 -10.79 46.08 -21.09
CA SER A 804 -9.48 45.60 -21.57
C SER A 804 -8.48 46.71 -21.94
N LEU A 805 -8.96 47.95 -22.11
CA LEU A 805 -8.17 49.12 -22.51
C LEU A 805 -7.93 50.07 -21.34
N THR A 806 -6.69 50.56 -21.20
CA THR A 806 -6.40 51.70 -20.31
C THR A 806 -6.79 53.03 -20.96
N GLU A 807 -6.95 54.09 -20.16
CA GLU A 807 -7.27 55.43 -20.65
C GLU A 807 -6.17 55.95 -21.58
N SER A 808 -4.91 55.61 -21.28
CA SER A 808 -3.75 55.98 -22.10
C SER A 808 -3.76 55.29 -23.47
N GLU A 809 -4.13 54.01 -23.51
CA GLU A 809 -4.23 53.24 -24.74
C GLU A 809 -5.40 53.70 -25.60
N ALA A 810 -6.57 53.95 -25.00
CA ALA A 810 -7.75 54.46 -25.70
C ALA A 810 -7.47 55.81 -26.39
N ARG A 811 -6.77 56.73 -25.70
CA ARG A 811 -6.30 57.99 -26.29
C ARG A 811 -5.31 57.75 -27.43
N ALA A 812 -4.31 56.90 -27.20
CA ALA A 812 -3.29 56.61 -28.20
C ALA A 812 -3.87 56.01 -29.49
N VAL A 813 -4.90 55.16 -29.37
CA VAL A 813 -5.67 54.58 -30.49
C VAL A 813 -6.40 55.68 -31.27
N LEU A 814 -7.14 56.56 -30.59
CA LEU A 814 -7.87 57.65 -31.27
C LEU A 814 -6.92 58.60 -32.01
N GLU A 815 -5.76 58.94 -31.44
CA GLU A 815 -4.73 59.76 -32.11
C GLU A 815 -4.14 59.13 -33.39
N ARG A 816 -4.43 57.84 -33.65
CA ARG A 816 -4.06 57.20 -34.91
C ARG A 816 -5.00 57.57 -36.06
N ARG A 817 -6.16 58.18 -35.80
CA ARG A 817 -7.05 58.69 -36.86
C ARG A 817 -6.46 59.95 -37.49
N VAL A 818 -6.38 59.96 -38.82
CA VAL A 818 -5.85 61.11 -39.59
C VAL A 818 -6.67 62.37 -39.32
N GLU A 819 -7.97 62.24 -39.06
CA GLU A 819 -8.88 63.36 -38.83
C GLU A 819 -8.67 64.08 -37.49
N LEU A 820 -8.00 63.43 -36.53
CA LEU A 820 -7.70 63.98 -35.20
C LEU A 820 -6.27 64.55 -35.11
N ARG A 821 -5.41 64.30 -36.11
CA ARG A 821 -4.08 64.91 -36.19
C ARG A 821 -4.17 66.28 -36.86
N ARG A 822 -4.22 67.33 -36.05
CA ARG A 822 -3.95 68.71 -36.49
C ARG A 822 -2.49 69.07 -36.32
#